data_AF-A0AAN6Y2C7-F1
#
_entry.id   AF-A0AAN6Y2C7-F1
#
_cell.length_a   1.000
_cell.length_b   1.000
_cell.length_c   1.000
_cell.angle_alpha   90.00
_cell.angle_beta   90.00
_cell.angle_gamma   90.00
#
_symmetry.space_group_name_H-M   'P 1'
#
loop_
_entity.id
_entity.type
_entity.pdbx_description
1 polymer ?
#
loop_
_entity_poly.entity_id
_entity_poly.type
_entity_poly.pdbx_seq_one_letter_code
_entity_poly.pdbx_strand_id
1 'polypeptide(L)'
;MHRLVTLCRPAAPRAPKAQLRSIGPFIGPRGLLRPGGCGLAGRPPSCFLALSPQLPLDKRSQWLIDCCAEPPSPPDLHVNGGSTNEAPRVAACQAAVNGAWPMETEIRTPTEWRLACRLCARNRRVEAWVPQGWFQVGVHQSLDVNIGYQRTILQQSPAMNRASLYVSPPSSAYSVLKPFEMPVSNGSIWAISFTAKNGQIVNASLSVIYTFIFAWLWSLVVAATIYFAPHRFSRRRLVALVALRNTSSPLSALQALANFTTESMGCFGPRKLKQASAWRDTLFGLLFAALCFIVIIGGAIMGVFGPAFLQIGNVAPVKGDALFYPRASMALSGEAGRNLRGAASLRALSSVQVFSDAIGPDVVQVTVDEGIAASGSPEQPMYGLNYRYKITGPELGLKGASDLTLSVNGACRTEYGWLDTSFPGPDVDNYTIFGDPNNILAIGLGHPYRTFQPRATFRMVRNNETRLAQARSGNFSYAVMLTSALHNSTSEGTDPWYLTERQQPEDLEYPYRIKRGRPVLSCWHQDTWSCGERSVNGSYNLKSLEPLQVPQVLRDVLGIALANPPIQRLGEDAGTSAILSVQLSLNSKEGILNAQQSSIHQDMQRLILASYISTLNILGDTTRFNPSKEEFENSNWFHNRTKSMQLEGADGFVVFTPEVTTFSLTGLIVAACVAAVLLVMKVALTLKLLFHRNIYAGLYDVDDIDPHLSMSPINKDRWARFRAFSAIHLLRNTYEDGSGVPAKDWGCGDGLPEPREDKPLLLVRCKRGDSGCAGHIATQPGLLDEGRELQHRRRRRRSKLNSISTLLGESDGQYGQNVDNRTDKTESSVTATYYNECSSTGTTPGENAHITDYRPG
;
A
#
# COMPACT_ATOMS: atom_id res chain seq x y z
N MET A 1 -21.70 26.49 24.78
CA MET A 1 -20.39 26.84 25.38
C MET A 1 -19.39 26.92 24.23
N HIS A 2 -19.21 28.04 23.52
CA HIS A 2 -18.57 29.33 23.85
C HIS A 2 -17.05 29.26 24.11
N ARG A 3 -16.28 29.93 23.20
CA ARG A 3 -14.90 30.51 23.30
C ARG A 3 -13.71 29.53 23.21
N LEU A 4 -12.58 29.79 22.53
CA LEU A 4 -11.91 30.94 21.85
C LEU A 4 -10.98 30.35 20.74
N VAL A 5 -10.92 30.84 19.50
CA VAL A 5 -10.24 32.03 18.92
C VAL A 5 -8.70 31.89 18.75
N THR A 6 -8.36 31.99 17.46
CA THR A 6 -7.11 32.29 16.74
C THR A 6 -6.16 33.32 17.37
N LEU A 7 -4.85 33.19 17.12
CA LEU A 7 -3.95 34.31 16.77
C LEU A 7 -2.59 33.82 16.23
N CYS A 8 -2.25 34.23 15.00
CA CYS A 8 -0.89 34.30 14.47
C CYS A 8 -0.41 35.76 14.56
N ARG A 9 0.82 36.01 15.03
CA ARG A 9 1.78 36.96 14.41
C ARG A 9 3.19 36.87 15.05
N PRO A 10 4.26 37.26 14.32
CA PRO A 10 5.67 37.00 14.65
C PRO A 10 6.42 38.23 15.19
N ALA A 11 7.57 38.03 15.88
CA ALA A 11 8.71 38.95 15.90
C ALA A 11 9.93 38.38 16.68
N ALA A 12 11.02 38.11 15.95
CA ALA A 12 12.41 38.58 16.13
C ALA A 12 13.20 38.46 17.49
N PRO A 13 14.55 38.50 17.44
CA PRO A 13 15.44 37.71 18.28
C PRO A 13 16.01 38.44 19.50
N ARG A 14 16.50 37.69 20.50
CA ARG A 14 17.37 38.20 21.56
C ARG A 14 18.71 37.46 21.58
N ALA A 15 19.76 38.24 21.42
CA ALA A 15 21.17 37.90 21.59
C ALA A 15 21.57 37.90 23.09
N PRO A 16 22.78 37.44 23.45
CA PRO A 16 23.06 36.75 24.71
C PRO A 16 23.58 37.64 25.83
N LYS A 17 23.44 37.18 27.08
CA LYS A 17 24.21 37.68 28.22
C LYS A 17 25.24 36.63 28.65
N ALA A 18 26.50 37.04 28.62
CA ALA A 18 27.63 36.38 29.26
C ALA A 18 27.78 36.86 30.72
N GLN A 19 28.16 35.95 31.63
CA GLN A 19 28.92 36.17 32.87
C GLN A 19 29.28 34.78 33.45
N LEU A 20 30.52 34.30 33.37
CA LEU A 20 31.70 34.51 34.24
C LEU A 20 31.65 33.80 35.62
N ARG A 21 32.47 32.73 35.72
CA ARG A 21 33.38 32.28 36.80
C ARG A 21 32.89 32.04 38.25
N SER A 22 33.15 30.82 38.74
CA SER A 22 33.99 30.42 39.91
C SER A 22 33.90 28.89 40.02
N ILE A 23 34.95 28.04 39.99
CA ILE A 23 36.13 27.81 40.86
C ILE A 23 35.81 27.74 42.35
N GLY A 24 35.80 26.52 42.91
CA GLY A 24 36.07 26.25 44.32
C GLY A 24 35.64 24.85 44.79
N PRO A 25 36.42 24.14 45.62
CA PRO A 25 36.51 22.67 45.64
C PRO A 25 36.00 22.05 46.97
N PHE A 26 35.98 20.70 47.09
CA PHE A 26 36.52 19.90 48.23
C PHE A 26 35.79 18.53 48.46
N ILE A 27 36.63 17.48 48.52
CA ILE A 27 36.69 16.39 49.54
C ILE A 27 35.52 15.38 49.68
N GLY A 28 35.85 14.09 49.44
CA GLY A 28 35.07 12.91 49.88
C GLY A 28 35.24 12.60 51.38
N PRO A 29 34.68 11.48 51.91
CA PRO A 29 35.51 10.26 51.92
C PRO A 29 34.75 8.89 51.95
N ARG A 30 35.52 7.88 51.54
CA ARG A 30 35.69 6.48 52.02
C ARG A 30 34.65 5.80 52.95
N GLY A 31 34.38 4.52 52.61
CA GLY A 31 34.19 3.38 53.54
C GLY A 31 34.19 2.06 52.74
N LEU A 32 35.25 1.23 52.75
CA LEU A 32 35.67 0.20 53.71
C LEU A 32 34.90 -1.15 53.64
N LEU A 33 35.57 -2.13 53.02
CA LEU A 33 35.81 -3.54 53.42
C LEU A 33 34.69 -4.40 54.04
N ARG A 34 34.45 -5.59 53.45
CA ARG A 34 34.85 -6.89 54.06
C ARG A 34 34.81 -8.08 53.08
N PRO A 35 35.59 -9.15 53.33
CA PRO A 35 35.82 -10.27 52.40
C PRO A 35 35.27 -11.63 52.88
N GLY A 36 35.25 -12.61 51.98
CA GLY A 36 35.11 -14.05 52.23
C GLY A 36 34.74 -14.75 50.92
N GLY A 37 35.28 -15.89 50.50
CA GLY A 37 36.21 -16.86 51.09
C GLY A 37 35.94 -18.22 50.41
N CYS A 38 36.99 -18.82 49.84
CA CYS A 38 37.28 -20.26 49.60
C CYS A 38 36.31 -21.22 48.87
N GLY A 39 36.92 -22.11 48.05
CA GLY A 39 36.42 -23.44 47.65
C GLY A 39 36.49 -23.70 46.13
N LEU A 40 37.66 -23.99 45.52
CA LEU A 40 38.35 -25.28 45.37
C LEU A 40 37.54 -26.48 44.82
N ALA A 41 37.99 -26.92 43.63
CA ALA A 41 38.22 -28.30 43.16
C ALA A 41 37.05 -29.20 42.71
N GLY A 42 37.21 -29.77 41.50
CA GLY A 42 36.44 -30.93 41.02
C GLY A 42 36.47 -31.19 39.50
N ARG A 43 37.61 -31.61 38.95
CA ARG A 43 37.70 -32.56 37.79
C ARG A 43 37.94 -33.98 38.38
N PRO A 44 37.90 -35.14 37.68
CA PRO A 44 37.75 -35.47 36.24
C PRO A 44 36.77 -36.70 36.04
N PRO A 45 36.88 -37.66 35.08
CA PRO A 45 37.53 -37.72 33.77
C PRO A 45 36.61 -38.18 32.59
N SER A 46 37.20 -38.12 31.41
CA SER A 46 36.79 -38.59 30.09
C SER A 46 36.53 -40.11 30.00
N CYS A 47 35.63 -40.54 29.08
CA CYS A 47 35.82 -41.74 28.24
C CYS A 47 34.87 -41.78 27.02
N PHE A 48 35.40 -42.35 25.94
CA PHE A 48 34.90 -42.54 24.58
C PHE A 48 33.61 -43.38 24.46
N LEU A 49 32.73 -43.08 23.48
CA LEU A 49 32.51 -43.89 22.25
C LEU A 49 31.31 -43.36 21.43
N ALA A 50 31.42 -43.59 20.12
CA ALA A 50 30.47 -43.28 19.07
C ALA A 50 29.06 -43.83 19.31
N LEU A 51 28.04 -43.11 18.81
CA LEU A 51 26.95 -43.65 18.00
C LEU A 51 26.05 -42.50 17.52
N SER A 52 25.84 -42.48 16.21
CA SER A 52 24.83 -41.71 15.52
C SER A 52 23.43 -41.99 16.08
N PRO A 53 22.57 -40.98 16.25
CA PRO A 53 21.14 -41.21 16.20
C PRO A 53 20.55 -40.52 14.97
N GLN A 54 20.16 -41.36 14.01
CA GLN A 54 19.03 -41.05 13.13
C GLN A 54 17.83 -40.69 14.02
N LEU A 55 17.28 -39.50 13.83
CA LEU A 55 15.96 -39.12 14.33
C LEU A 55 15.03 -38.84 13.13
N PRO A 56 13.73 -39.05 13.31
CA PRO A 56 12.85 -39.54 12.27
C PRO A 56 12.25 -38.39 11.47
N LEU A 57 12.18 -38.59 10.16
CA LEU A 57 11.33 -37.79 9.29
C LEU A 57 9.87 -38.00 9.68
N ASP A 58 9.26 -36.93 10.17
CA ASP A 58 7.83 -36.84 10.42
C ASP A 58 7.08 -36.90 9.08
N LYS A 59 6.16 -37.87 8.98
CA LYS A 59 5.39 -38.20 7.78
C LYS A 59 4.30 -37.15 7.56
N ARG A 60 4.63 -36.03 6.90
CA ARG A 60 3.60 -35.15 6.31
C ARG A 60 4.01 -34.27 5.13
N SER A 61 5.12 -34.60 4.46
CA SER A 61 5.59 -33.86 3.27
C SER A 61 6.04 -34.81 2.14
N GLN A 62 5.16 -35.72 1.73
CA GLN A 62 5.40 -36.65 0.60
C GLN A 62 4.31 -36.55 -0.47
N TRP A 63 3.76 -35.36 -0.71
CA TRP A 63 2.86 -35.07 -1.84
C TRP A 63 3.13 -33.64 -2.30
N LEU A 64 4.28 -33.39 -2.95
CA LEU A 64 4.55 -32.23 -3.84
C LEU A 64 6.04 -32.13 -4.24
N ILE A 65 6.72 -33.24 -4.59
CA ILE A 65 7.96 -33.21 -5.39
C ILE A 65 7.96 -34.48 -6.25
N ASP A 66 7.24 -34.42 -7.36
CA ASP A 66 7.36 -35.33 -8.51
C ASP A 66 6.76 -34.56 -9.70
N CYS A 67 7.59 -33.78 -10.39
CA CYS A 67 7.39 -33.28 -11.76
C CYS A 67 8.47 -32.22 -12.05
N CYS A 68 9.73 -32.63 -12.16
CA CYS A 68 10.80 -31.94 -12.91
C CYS A 68 12.04 -32.84 -12.90
N ALA A 69 12.04 -33.86 -13.77
CA ALA A 69 13.25 -34.60 -14.13
C ALA A 69 13.38 -34.52 -15.65
N GLU A 70 14.50 -33.98 -16.11
CA GLU A 70 14.92 -33.99 -17.52
C GLU A 70 15.16 -35.42 -18.01
N PRO A 71 14.99 -35.68 -19.32
CA PRO A 71 15.09 -37.03 -19.87
C PRO A 71 16.55 -37.48 -20.08
N PRO A 72 16.84 -38.78 -20.05
CA PRO A 72 18.17 -39.32 -20.32
C PRO A 72 18.49 -39.32 -21.82
N SER A 73 19.76 -39.11 -22.14
CA SER A 73 20.39 -39.33 -23.44
C SER A 73 20.29 -40.79 -23.91
N PRO A 74 20.04 -41.07 -25.19
CA PRO A 74 20.14 -42.42 -25.75
C PRO A 74 21.58 -42.76 -26.20
N PRO A 75 21.95 -44.06 -26.28
CA PRO A 75 23.29 -44.51 -26.64
C PRO A 75 23.50 -44.65 -28.16
N ASP A 76 24.77 -44.63 -28.55
CA ASP A 76 25.30 -44.85 -29.91
C ASP A 76 24.92 -46.19 -30.53
N LEU A 77 24.59 -46.20 -31.84
CA LEU A 77 25.00 -47.24 -32.81
C LEU A 77 24.62 -46.88 -34.27
N HIS A 78 25.67 -46.59 -35.05
CA HIS A 78 25.95 -46.89 -36.46
C HIS A 78 24.84 -47.08 -37.55
N VAL A 79 25.07 -46.36 -38.67
CA VAL A 79 25.08 -46.81 -40.10
C VAL A 79 23.87 -46.50 -41.02
N ASN A 80 24.22 -45.74 -42.08
CA ASN A 80 23.72 -45.65 -43.46
C ASN A 80 22.29 -45.20 -43.81
N GLY A 81 22.25 -44.11 -44.60
CA GLY A 81 21.64 -44.16 -45.95
C GLY A 81 20.33 -43.43 -46.17
N GLY A 82 20.30 -42.57 -47.19
CA GLY A 82 19.17 -42.49 -48.12
C GLY A 82 18.01 -41.53 -47.81
N SER A 83 18.09 -40.34 -48.42
CA SER A 83 17.09 -39.72 -49.30
C SER A 83 15.60 -39.55 -48.89
N THR A 84 15.12 -38.34 -49.24
CA THR A 84 13.79 -37.92 -49.73
C THR A 84 12.62 -37.67 -48.78
N ASN A 85 12.14 -36.41 -48.88
CA ASN A 85 10.75 -35.93 -48.97
C ASN A 85 9.70 -36.49 -48.00
N GLU A 86 9.14 -35.62 -47.14
CA GLU A 86 7.74 -35.16 -47.23
C GLU A 86 7.35 -34.27 -46.04
N ALA A 87 6.25 -33.54 -46.25
CA ALA A 87 5.77 -32.32 -45.61
C ALA A 87 5.30 -32.44 -44.13
N PRO A 88 4.97 -31.32 -43.46
CA PRO A 88 4.91 -31.20 -42.00
C PRO A 88 3.50 -31.40 -41.42
N ARG A 89 3.42 -32.06 -40.27
CA ARG A 89 2.27 -32.03 -39.35
C ARG A 89 2.72 -32.23 -37.90
N VAL A 90 3.38 -31.24 -37.29
CA VAL A 90 3.30 -30.94 -35.84
C VAL A 90 3.81 -29.50 -35.64
N ALA A 91 2.93 -28.52 -35.68
CA ALA A 91 3.24 -27.15 -35.26
C ALA A 91 1.96 -26.45 -34.80
N ALA A 92 1.35 -26.95 -33.73
CA ALA A 92 0.23 -26.32 -33.05
C ALA A 92 0.30 -26.62 -31.55
N CYS A 93 1.42 -26.28 -30.90
CA CYS A 93 1.51 -26.19 -29.43
C CYS A 93 2.66 -25.31 -28.91
N GLN A 94 3.21 -24.40 -29.73
CA GLN A 94 4.35 -23.55 -29.32
C GLN A 94 4.17 -22.06 -29.66
N ALA A 95 2.92 -21.55 -29.61
CA ALA A 95 2.63 -20.14 -29.88
C ALA A 95 1.69 -19.50 -28.83
N ALA A 96 1.76 -19.97 -27.57
CA ALA A 96 1.00 -19.40 -26.46
C ALA A 96 1.87 -18.79 -25.34
N VAL A 97 3.19 -18.66 -25.55
CA VAL A 97 4.13 -18.19 -24.51
C VAL A 97 4.77 -16.81 -24.82
N ASN A 98 4.68 -16.30 -26.05
CA ASN A 98 5.26 -14.99 -26.37
C ASN A 98 4.15 -13.98 -26.67
N GLY A 99 3.79 -13.21 -25.65
CA GLY A 99 2.83 -12.10 -25.74
C GLY A 99 3.24 -11.07 -26.79
N ALA A 100 2.56 -11.10 -27.93
CA ALA A 100 2.48 -10.02 -28.89
C ALA A 100 1.15 -10.15 -29.65
N TRP A 101 0.20 -9.26 -29.40
CA TRP A 101 -0.95 -9.05 -30.29
C TRP A 101 -0.74 -7.72 -31.02
N PRO A 102 -0.90 -7.68 -32.36
CA PRO A 102 -0.88 -6.43 -33.09
C PRO A 102 -2.24 -5.72 -32.96
N MET A 103 -2.20 -4.43 -32.63
CA MET A 103 -3.26 -3.50 -33.01
C MET A 103 -3.23 -3.35 -34.53
N GLU A 104 -4.33 -3.72 -35.20
CA GLU A 104 -4.91 -3.06 -36.39
C GLU A 104 -5.87 -4.05 -37.07
N THR A 105 -7.18 -3.82 -36.93
CA THR A 105 -8.13 -4.16 -37.99
C THR A 105 -9.11 -3.01 -38.17
N GLU A 106 -8.95 -2.39 -39.33
CA GLU A 106 -9.75 -1.33 -39.92
C GLU A 106 -11.17 -1.86 -40.24
N ILE A 107 -12.20 -1.30 -39.62
CA ILE A 107 -13.60 -1.61 -39.97
C ILE A 107 -14.00 -0.75 -41.18
N ARG A 108 -14.05 -1.38 -42.36
CA ARG A 108 -14.56 -0.79 -43.60
C ARG A 108 -16.01 -1.24 -43.83
N THR A 109 -16.98 -0.42 -43.44
CA THR A 109 -18.11 0.06 -44.27
C THR A 109 -19.35 0.50 -43.45
N PRO A 110 -20.17 1.45 -43.93
CA PRO A 110 -21.35 1.99 -43.21
C PRO A 110 -22.58 1.06 -43.16
N THR A 111 -22.52 -0.12 -43.80
CA THR A 111 -23.65 -1.02 -43.98
C THR A 111 -23.88 -1.97 -42.79
N GLU A 112 -22.83 -2.31 -42.04
CA GLU A 112 -22.95 -3.22 -40.88
C GLU A 112 -23.56 -2.54 -39.65
N TRP A 113 -23.44 -1.22 -39.52
CA TRP A 113 -24.11 -0.44 -38.47
C TRP A 113 -25.64 -0.47 -38.57
N ARG A 114 -26.19 -0.60 -39.80
CA ARG A 114 -27.65 -0.58 -40.01
C ARG A 114 -28.32 -1.92 -39.73
N LEU A 115 -27.60 -3.04 -39.77
CA LEU A 115 -28.14 -4.36 -39.42
C LEU A 115 -28.12 -4.60 -37.90
N ALA A 116 -27.06 -4.19 -37.20
CA ALA A 116 -26.96 -4.34 -35.74
C ALA A 116 -28.03 -3.52 -34.99
N CYS A 117 -28.33 -2.30 -35.44
CA CYS A 117 -29.41 -1.49 -34.85
C CYS A 117 -30.82 -2.01 -35.15
N ARG A 118 -31.03 -2.73 -36.26
CA ARG A 118 -32.36 -3.30 -36.60
C ARG A 118 -32.66 -4.61 -35.88
N LEU A 119 -31.63 -5.40 -35.53
CA LEU A 119 -31.80 -6.63 -34.75
C LEU A 119 -31.97 -6.37 -33.25
N CYS A 120 -31.38 -5.30 -32.70
CA CYS A 120 -31.56 -4.95 -31.29
C CYS A 120 -32.92 -4.29 -30.98
N ALA A 121 -33.58 -3.69 -31.98
CA ALA A 121 -34.87 -3.01 -31.81
C ALA A 121 -36.11 -3.93 -31.89
N ARG A 122 -35.95 -5.22 -32.22
CA ARG A 122 -37.09 -6.13 -32.47
C ARG A 122 -37.42 -7.11 -31.33
N ASN A 123 -36.63 -7.14 -30.25
CA ASN A 123 -36.81 -8.09 -29.14
C ASN A 123 -37.03 -7.46 -27.75
N ARG A 124 -37.65 -6.28 -27.66
CA ARG A 124 -38.21 -5.75 -26.40
C ARG A 124 -39.70 -5.47 -26.53
N ARG A 125 -40.51 -6.52 -26.46
CA ARG A 125 -41.87 -6.44 -25.93
C ARG A 125 -42.10 -7.67 -25.06
N VAL A 126 -42.66 -7.39 -23.88
CA VAL A 126 -42.96 -8.29 -22.77
C VAL A 126 -41.80 -8.44 -21.79
N GLU A 127 -41.74 -7.53 -20.82
CA GLU A 127 -41.55 -7.92 -19.42
C GLU A 127 -42.14 -6.83 -18.51
N ALA A 128 -43.19 -7.23 -17.80
CA ALA A 128 -43.91 -6.46 -16.82
C ALA A 128 -43.13 -6.41 -15.50
N TRP A 129 -43.47 -5.41 -14.69
CA TRP A 129 -42.86 -5.08 -13.41
C TRP A 129 -42.73 -6.25 -12.44
N VAL A 130 -41.51 -6.51 -11.97
CA VAL A 130 -41.21 -7.22 -10.70
C VAL A 130 -40.08 -6.44 -9.99
N PRO A 131 -40.17 -6.18 -8.68
CA PRO A 131 -39.13 -5.46 -7.95
C PRO A 131 -37.89 -6.35 -7.76
N GLN A 132 -36.81 -6.06 -8.48
CA GLN A 132 -35.51 -6.70 -8.25
C GLN A 132 -34.85 -6.13 -6.97
N GLY A 133 -35.15 -6.77 -5.85
CA GLY A 133 -34.21 -6.84 -4.74
C GLY A 133 -33.19 -7.94 -4.99
N TRP A 134 -31.92 -7.65 -4.72
CA TRP A 134 -30.78 -8.59 -4.67
C TRP A 134 -30.31 -9.13 -6.03
N PHE A 135 -29.46 -8.34 -6.70
CA PHE A 135 -28.44 -8.90 -7.59
C PHE A 135 -27.10 -8.92 -6.86
N GLN A 136 -26.63 -10.13 -6.53
CA GLN A 136 -25.22 -10.40 -6.27
C GLN A 136 -24.44 -10.10 -7.55
N VAL A 137 -23.58 -9.08 -7.52
CA VAL A 137 -22.55 -8.91 -8.55
C VAL A 137 -21.40 -9.82 -8.17
N GLY A 138 -21.45 -11.06 -8.66
CA GLY A 138 -20.27 -11.92 -8.79
C GLY A 138 -19.48 -11.49 -10.02
N VAL A 139 -18.55 -10.55 -9.85
CA VAL A 139 -17.47 -10.29 -10.81
C VAL A 139 -16.16 -10.48 -10.06
N HIS A 140 -15.76 -11.75 -9.92
CA HIS A 140 -14.35 -12.11 -9.73
C HIS A 140 -13.77 -12.37 -11.12
N GLN A 141 -13.34 -11.31 -11.79
CA GLN A 141 -12.28 -11.41 -12.79
C GLN A 141 -11.06 -10.73 -12.18
N SER A 142 -10.10 -11.55 -11.75
CA SER A 142 -8.76 -11.12 -11.38
C SER A 142 -8.09 -10.57 -12.64
N LEU A 143 -8.23 -9.27 -12.85
CA LEU A 143 -7.34 -8.52 -13.71
C LEU A 143 -6.03 -8.37 -12.93
N ASP A 144 -5.08 -9.26 -13.17
CA ASP A 144 -3.67 -9.07 -12.85
C ASP A 144 -3.12 -7.94 -13.73
N VAL A 145 -3.61 -6.71 -13.50
CA VAL A 145 -2.95 -5.51 -14.00
C VAL A 145 -1.67 -5.41 -13.21
N ASN A 146 -0.56 -5.56 -13.92
CA ASN A 146 0.80 -5.45 -13.42
C ASN A 146 0.98 -4.19 -12.54
N ILE A 147 0.82 -4.33 -11.21
CA ILE A 147 0.91 -3.26 -10.19
C ILE A 147 2.39 -2.90 -9.93
N GLY A 148 3.24 -2.95 -10.96
CA GLY A 148 4.65 -2.61 -10.88
C GLY A 148 4.92 -1.10 -10.80
N TYR A 149 3.99 -0.27 -11.28
CA TYR A 149 4.27 1.14 -11.56
C TYR A 149 3.90 2.14 -10.46
N GLN A 150 3.19 1.72 -9.39
CA GLN A 150 2.63 2.68 -8.41
C GLN A 150 3.09 2.52 -6.95
N ARG A 151 4.06 1.65 -6.66
CA ARG A 151 4.76 1.66 -5.36
C ARG A 151 5.57 2.93 -5.10
N THR A 152 5.69 3.83 -6.09
CA THR A 152 6.56 5.01 -6.03
C THR A 152 5.95 6.21 -5.29
N ILE A 153 4.64 6.22 -4.99
CA ILE A 153 3.95 7.45 -4.53
C ILE A 153 3.78 7.54 -3.00
N LEU A 154 4.05 6.47 -2.24
CA LEU A 154 4.15 6.57 -0.78
C LEU A 154 5.53 6.10 -0.31
N GLN A 155 6.32 7.10 0.11
CA GLN A 155 7.74 7.05 0.44
C GLN A 155 8.05 6.08 1.59
N GLN A 156 8.27 4.81 1.28
CA GLN A 156 9.35 4.06 1.91
C GLN A 156 10.50 4.01 0.93
N SER A 157 11.74 4.25 1.39
CA SER A 157 12.92 4.06 0.56
C SER A 157 12.84 2.65 -0.07
N PRO A 158 12.77 2.52 -1.41
CA PRO A 158 12.64 1.22 -2.06
C PRO A 158 13.80 0.27 -1.69
N ALA A 159 14.92 0.83 -1.21
CA ALA A 159 16.07 0.12 -0.66
C ALA A 159 15.68 -0.81 0.50
N MET A 160 14.73 -0.35 1.30
CA MET A 160 14.45 -0.94 2.61
C MET A 160 13.58 -2.18 2.53
N ASN A 161 12.54 -2.15 1.69
CA ASN A 161 11.69 -3.33 1.44
C ASN A 161 12.42 -4.42 0.62
N ARG A 162 13.55 -4.10 -0.04
CA ARG A 162 14.23 -5.05 -0.93
C ARG A 162 15.44 -5.73 -0.29
N ALA A 163 16.19 -5.07 0.58
CA ALA A 163 17.36 -5.67 1.22
C ALA A 163 16.99 -6.74 2.29
N SER A 164 15.78 -6.70 2.86
CA SER A 164 15.30 -7.67 3.87
C SER A 164 14.60 -8.89 3.27
N LEU A 165 14.53 -9.03 1.94
CA LEU A 165 13.72 -10.04 1.25
C LEU A 165 14.17 -11.49 1.48
N TYR A 166 15.45 -11.72 1.83
CA TYR A 166 16.01 -13.07 1.69
C TYR A 166 15.90 -13.96 2.93
N VAL A 167 15.69 -13.41 4.12
CA VAL A 167 15.41 -14.22 5.32
C VAL A 167 14.46 -13.45 6.22
N SER A 168 13.16 -13.72 6.11
CA SER A 168 12.17 -13.16 7.04
C SER A 168 12.53 -13.52 8.49
N PRO A 169 12.51 -12.57 9.45
CA PRO A 169 12.57 -12.93 10.86
C PRO A 169 11.42 -13.88 11.20
N PRO A 170 11.60 -14.86 12.10
CA PRO A 170 10.53 -15.78 12.47
C PRO A 170 9.36 -15.02 13.10
N SER A 171 8.14 -15.54 13.03
CA SER A 171 6.95 -14.90 13.63
C SER A 171 7.03 -14.73 15.16
N SER A 172 7.91 -15.50 15.82
CA SER A 172 8.26 -15.33 17.24
C SER A 172 9.11 -14.09 17.51
N ALA A 173 9.75 -13.50 16.50
CA ALA A 173 10.63 -12.34 16.65
C ALA A 173 9.92 -10.99 16.67
N TYR A 174 8.65 -10.91 16.25
CA TYR A 174 7.93 -9.65 16.15
C TYR A 174 6.51 -9.72 16.71
N SER A 175 5.96 -8.57 17.09
CA SER A 175 4.57 -8.45 17.56
C SER A 175 3.67 -7.90 16.46
N VAL A 176 2.50 -8.52 16.31
CA VAL A 176 1.38 -8.02 15.50
C VAL A 176 0.26 -7.52 16.42
N LEU A 177 -0.66 -6.72 15.88
CA LEU A 177 -1.83 -6.16 16.59
C LEU A 177 -1.48 -5.28 17.80
N LYS A 178 -0.23 -4.80 17.88
CA LYS A 178 0.21 -3.83 18.89
C LYS A 178 0.47 -2.49 18.20
N PRO A 179 -0.14 -1.38 18.67
CA PRO A 179 0.23 -0.05 18.22
C PRO A 179 1.70 0.22 18.49
N PHE A 180 2.39 0.86 17.54
CA PHE A 180 3.79 1.25 17.69
C PHE A 180 4.09 2.50 16.86
N GLU A 181 5.21 3.14 17.17
CA GLU A 181 5.76 4.22 16.35
C GLU A 181 6.65 3.64 15.26
N MET A 182 6.21 3.77 14.02
CA MET A 182 6.97 3.37 12.84
C MET A 182 7.93 4.50 12.46
N PRO A 183 9.24 4.26 12.39
CA PRO A 183 10.20 5.29 12.02
C PRO A 183 10.08 5.61 10.52
N VAL A 184 10.09 6.91 10.20
CA VAL A 184 10.11 7.46 8.84
C VAL A 184 11.19 8.55 8.75
N SER A 185 11.58 8.95 7.54
CA SER A 185 12.63 9.96 7.35
C SER A 185 12.34 11.28 8.07
N ASN A 186 11.07 11.64 8.22
CA ASN A 186 10.63 12.92 8.78
C ASN A 186 10.02 12.77 10.19
N GLY A 187 10.32 11.69 10.92
CA GLY A 187 9.84 11.47 12.29
C GLY A 187 9.33 10.05 12.52
N SER A 188 8.23 9.92 13.27
CA SER A 188 7.53 8.65 13.48
C SER A 188 6.06 8.76 13.11
N ILE A 189 5.47 7.66 12.61
CA ILE A 189 4.04 7.55 12.31
C ILE A 189 3.44 6.50 13.22
N TRP A 190 2.30 6.82 13.84
CA TRP A 190 1.57 5.86 14.67
C TRP A 190 0.94 4.78 13.79
N ALA A 191 1.34 3.54 14.03
CA ALA A 191 1.10 2.43 13.14
C ALA A 191 0.66 1.17 13.90
N ILE A 192 0.04 0.25 13.17
CA ILE A 192 -0.32 -1.09 13.65
C ILE A 192 0.01 -2.12 12.58
N SER A 193 0.60 -3.24 13.00
CA SER A 193 1.03 -4.34 12.14
C SER A 193 0.03 -5.49 12.17
N PHE A 194 -0.24 -6.09 11.02
CA PHE A 194 -1.05 -7.30 10.85
C PHE A 194 -0.23 -8.35 10.09
N THR A 195 -0.48 -9.63 10.34
CA THR A 195 0.04 -10.68 9.45
C THR A 195 -0.43 -10.43 8.03
N ALA A 196 0.32 -10.84 7.00
CA ALA A 196 -0.02 -10.60 5.60
C ALA A 196 -1.46 -11.04 5.26
N LYS A 197 -1.89 -12.19 5.81
CA LYS A 197 -3.26 -12.70 5.69
C LYS A 197 -4.30 -11.75 6.32
N ASN A 198 -4.08 -11.30 7.55
CA ASN A 198 -5.00 -10.39 8.23
C ASN A 198 -4.98 -8.99 7.59
N GLY A 199 -3.84 -8.58 7.05
CA GLY A 199 -3.68 -7.36 6.27
C GLY A 199 -4.59 -7.30 5.07
N GLN A 200 -4.71 -8.39 4.31
CA GLN A 200 -5.65 -8.48 3.18
C GLN A 200 -7.10 -8.32 3.63
N ILE A 201 -7.48 -8.88 4.78
CA ILE A 201 -8.82 -8.73 5.35
C ILE A 201 -9.09 -7.28 5.75
N VAL A 202 -8.12 -6.62 6.40
CA VAL A 202 -8.20 -5.19 6.74
C VAL A 202 -8.30 -4.34 5.48
N ASN A 203 -7.50 -4.64 4.45
CA ASN A 203 -7.51 -3.95 3.16
C ASN A 203 -8.89 -4.02 2.49
N ALA A 204 -9.49 -5.22 2.44
CA ALA A 204 -10.83 -5.43 1.92
C ALA A 204 -11.90 -4.69 2.75
N SER A 205 -11.78 -4.73 4.07
CA SER A 205 -12.71 -4.04 4.99
C SER A 205 -12.65 -2.52 4.80
N LEU A 206 -11.46 -1.96 4.60
CA LEU A 206 -11.26 -0.53 4.32
C LEU A 206 -11.87 -0.14 2.97
N SER A 207 -11.73 -0.97 1.94
CA SER A 207 -12.35 -0.74 0.63
C SER A 207 -13.87 -0.62 0.75
N VAL A 208 -14.49 -1.51 1.54
CA VAL A 208 -15.91 -1.47 1.85
C VAL A 208 -16.29 -0.20 2.63
N ILE A 209 -15.52 0.18 3.64
CA ILE A 209 -15.73 1.42 4.41
C ILE A 209 -15.69 2.64 3.50
N TYR A 210 -14.69 2.75 2.61
CA TYR A 210 -14.62 3.85 1.64
C TYR A 210 -15.83 3.87 0.71
N THR A 211 -16.28 2.70 0.23
CA THR A 211 -17.49 2.60 -0.60
C THR A 211 -18.73 3.14 0.15
N PHE A 212 -18.89 2.81 1.44
CA PHE A 212 -19.98 3.35 2.26
C PHE A 212 -19.85 4.86 2.51
N ILE A 213 -18.64 5.37 2.77
CA ILE A 213 -18.36 6.80 2.92
C ILE A 213 -18.88 7.56 1.69
N PHE A 214 -18.53 7.12 0.47
CA PHE A 214 -18.96 7.79 -0.76
C PHE A 214 -20.47 7.63 -1.03
N ALA A 215 -21.07 6.49 -0.70
CA ALA A 215 -22.52 6.30 -0.82
C ALA A 215 -23.31 7.22 0.13
N TRP A 216 -22.82 7.42 1.36
CA TRP A 216 -23.44 8.34 2.32
C TRP A 216 -23.17 9.79 1.96
N LEU A 217 -21.97 10.14 1.52
CA LEU A 217 -21.64 11.46 1.00
C LEU A 217 -22.54 11.82 -0.18
N TRP A 218 -22.75 10.90 -1.12
CA TRP A 218 -23.68 11.09 -2.24
C TRP A 218 -25.10 11.40 -1.75
N SER A 219 -25.59 10.65 -0.77
CA SER A 219 -26.92 10.88 -0.18
C SER A 219 -27.04 12.29 0.42
N LEU A 220 -25.98 12.78 1.07
CA LEU A 220 -25.93 14.14 1.61
C LEU A 220 -25.85 15.20 0.51
N VAL A 221 -25.09 14.96 -0.56
CA VAL A 221 -25.00 15.86 -1.73
C VAL A 221 -26.37 16.02 -2.39
N VAL A 222 -27.10 14.92 -2.61
CA VAL A 222 -28.47 14.96 -3.15
C VAL A 222 -29.39 15.76 -2.23
N ALA A 223 -29.30 15.53 -0.91
CA ALA A 223 -30.13 16.26 0.04
C ALA A 223 -29.80 17.75 0.11
N ALA A 224 -28.52 18.11 0.15
CA ALA A 224 -28.08 19.49 0.11
C ALA A 224 -28.54 20.18 -1.18
N THR A 225 -28.41 19.49 -2.32
CA THR A 225 -28.86 20.00 -3.62
C THR A 225 -30.34 20.36 -3.59
N ILE A 226 -31.20 19.45 -3.10
CA ILE A 226 -32.65 19.69 -3.02
C ILE A 226 -33.00 20.80 -2.02
N TYR A 227 -32.29 20.84 -0.88
CA TYR A 227 -32.52 21.84 0.16
C TYR A 227 -32.13 23.26 -0.30
N PHE A 228 -30.98 23.42 -0.96
CA PHE A 228 -30.46 24.71 -1.42
C PHE A 228 -30.96 25.12 -2.81
N ALA A 229 -31.72 24.27 -3.49
CA ALA A 229 -32.27 24.57 -4.79
C ALA A 229 -33.07 25.91 -4.77
N PRO A 230 -32.94 26.78 -5.78
CA PRO A 230 -33.56 28.11 -5.77
C PRO A 230 -35.10 28.04 -5.80
N HIS A 231 -35.82 28.96 -5.14
CA HIS A 231 -37.30 28.89 -5.06
C HIS A 231 -38.03 28.97 -6.41
N ARG A 232 -37.40 29.51 -7.47
CA ARG A 232 -38.00 29.62 -8.80
C ARG A 232 -37.34 28.61 -9.73
N PHE A 233 -38.07 27.55 -10.07
CA PHE A 233 -37.61 26.51 -10.99
C PHE A 233 -38.22 26.68 -12.38
N SER A 234 -37.39 26.48 -13.41
CA SER A 234 -37.94 26.06 -14.70
C SER A 234 -38.47 24.64 -14.55
N ARG A 235 -39.50 24.28 -15.34
CA ARG A 235 -40.04 22.90 -15.38
C ARG A 235 -38.95 21.86 -15.59
N ARG A 236 -37.96 22.18 -16.43
CA ARG A 236 -36.81 21.34 -16.74
C ARG A 236 -35.94 21.07 -15.50
N ARG A 237 -35.55 22.11 -14.76
CA ARG A 237 -34.78 21.94 -13.51
C ARG A 237 -35.53 21.13 -12.46
N LEU A 238 -36.85 21.28 -12.39
CA LEU A 238 -37.68 20.51 -11.47
C LEU A 238 -37.62 19.01 -11.81
N VAL A 239 -37.75 18.66 -13.08
CA VAL A 239 -37.61 17.28 -13.56
C VAL A 239 -36.22 16.72 -13.22
N ALA A 240 -35.15 17.50 -13.42
CA ALA A 240 -33.80 17.08 -13.05
C ALA A 240 -33.64 16.83 -11.54
N LEU A 241 -34.21 17.68 -10.69
CA LEU A 241 -34.18 17.50 -9.23
C LEU A 241 -35.00 16.28 -8.78
N VAL A 242 -36.14 16.02 -9.42
CA VAL A 242 -36.95 14.82 -9.18
C VAL A 242 -36.19 13.58 -9.61
N ALA A 243 -35.58 13.58 -10.80
CA ALA A 243 -34.75 12.48 -11.26
C ALA A 243 -33.60 12.20 -10.27
N LEU A 244 -32.88 13.24 -9.85
CA LEU A 244 -31.78 13.15 -8.88
C LEU A 244 -32.23 12.58 -7.52
N ARG A 245 -33.43 12.96 -7.04
CA ARG A 245 -33.96 12.46 -5.76
C ARG A 245 -34.28 10.97 -5.80
N ASN A 246 -34.75 10.49 -6.95
CA ASN A 246 -35.27 9.12 -7.10
C ASN A 246 -34.22 8.11 -7.55
N THR A 247 -33.03 8.58 -7.94
CA THR A 247 -31.90 7.70 -8.20
C THR A 247 -31.22 7.28 -6.90
N SER A 248 -31.09 5.97 -6.69
CA SER A 248 -30.39 5.38 -5.54
C SER A 248 -28.87 5.39 -5.68
N SER A 249 -28.36 5.46 -6.93
CA SER A 249 -26.92 5.43 -7.23
C SER A 249 -26.49 6.70 -7.99
N PRO A 250 -25.23 7.15 -7.79
CA PRO A 250 -24.70 8.29 -8.53
C PRO A 250 -24.57 8.01 -10.03
N LEU A 251 -24.39 6.75 -10.43
CA LEU A 251 -24.32 6.35 -11.84
C LEU A 251 -25.67 6.53 -12.55
N SER A 252 -26.76 6.10 -11.91
CA SER A 252 -28.11 6.32 -12.44
C SER A 252 -28.44 7.81 -12.51
N ALA A 253 -27.99 8.60 -11.51
CA ALA A 253 -28.13 10.04 -11.52
C ALA A 253 -27.36 10.69 -12.68
N LEU A 254 -26.13 10.26 -12.93
CA LEU A 254 -25.32 10.72 -14.06
C LEU A 254 -26.02 10.47 -15.40
N GLN A 255 -26.53 9.26 -15.62
CA GLN A 255 -27.25 8.92 -16.85
C GLN A 255 -28.51 9.78 -17.03
N ALA A 256 -29.31 9.95 -15.98
CA ALA A 256 -30.51 10.78 -16.02
C ALA A 256 -30.19 12.25 -16.30
N LEU A 257 -29.15 12.80 -15.66
CA LEU A 257 -28.72 14.18 -15.84
C LEU A 257 -28.02 14.41 -17.19
N ALA A 258 -27.29 13.43 -17.71
CA ALA A 258 -26.70 13.49 -19.04
C ALA A 258 -27.79 13.55 -20.12
N ASN A 259 -28.79 12.67 -20.04
CA ASN A 259 -29.95 12.69 -20.95
C ASN A 259 -30.72 14.02 -20.84
N PHE A 260 -30.93 14.52 -19.63
CA PHE A 260 -31.52 15.83 -19.41
C PHE A 260 -30.71 16.97 -20.08
N THR A 261 -29.37 16.88 -20.02
CA THR A 261 -28.46 17.87 -20.58
C THR A 261 -28.47 17.82 -22.12
N THR A 262 -28.47 16.62 -22.71
CA THR A 262 -28.54 16.45 -24.18
C THR A 262 -29.88 16.91 -24.74
N GLU A 263 -31.00 16.59 -24.09
CA GLU A 263 -32.33 17.09 -24.48
C GLU A 263 -32.43 18.61 -24.35
N SER A 264 -31.83 19.18 -23.31
CA SER A 264 -31.79 20.64 -23.13
C SER A 264 -30.93 21.32 -24.19
N MET A 265 -29.89 20.65 -24.69
CA MET A 265 -29.02 21.10 -25.78
C MET A 265 -29.66 20.93 -27.17
N GLY A 266 -30.44 19.87 -27.41
CA GLY A 266 -31.15 19.66 -28.67
C GLY A 266 -32.17 20.75 -29.03
N CYS A 267 -32.54 21.59 -28.06
CA CYS A 267 -33.43 22.74 -28.25
C CYS A 267 -32.75 23.96 -28.93
N PHE A 268 -31.47 23.92 -29.32
CA PHE A 268 -30.75 25.00 -30.03
C PHE A 268 -31.15 25.18 -31.50
N GLY A 269 -32.40 24.89 -31.87
CA GLY A 269 -32.93 25.27 -33.18
C GLY A 269 -32.88 26.80 -33.40
N PRO A 270 -32.92 27.30 -34.65
CA PRO A 270 -32.59 28.69 -35.03
C PRO A 270 -33.54 29.81 -34.51
N ARG A 271 -34.38 29.57 -33.51
CA ARG A 271 -35.27 30.57 -32.91
C ARG A 271 -34.55 31.36 -31.80
N LYS A 272 -34.00 32.52 -32.17
CA LYS A 272 -33.06 33.39 -31.43
C LYS A 272 -33.51 33.98 -30.08
N LEU A 273 -34.75 33.81 -29.61
CA LEU A 273 -35.26 34.56 -28.44
C LEU A 273 -35.32 33.77 -27.11
N LYS A 274 -35.19 32.43 -27.11
CA LYS A 274 -35.23 31.59 -25.87
C LYS A 274 -33.86 31.05 -25.44
N GLN A 275 -32.77 31.57 -26.01
CA GLN A 275 -31.43 30.97 -25.88
C GLN A 275 -30.81 31.14 -24.48
N ALA A 276 -31.09 32.24 -23.77
CA ALA A 276 -30.46 32.53 -22.48
C ALA A 276 -30.94 31.63 -21.32
N SER A 277 -32.22 31.24 -21.29
CA SER A 277 -32.75 30.35 -20.26
C SER A 277 -32.35 28.89 -20.50
N ALA A 278 -32.33 28.45 -21.75
CA ALA A 278 -31.90 27.11 -22.14
C ALA A 278 -30.43 26.86 -21.72
N TRP A 279 -29.53 27.83 -21.95
CA TRP A 279 -28.14 27.72 -21.52
C TRP A 279 -27.98 27.52 -20.01
N ARG A 280 -28.79 28.23 -19.23
CA ARG A 280 -28.80 28.10 -17.76
C ARG A 280 -29.29 26.73 -17.28
N ASP A 281 -30.17 26.07 -18.01
CA ASP A 281 -30.66 24.73 -17.69
C ASP A 281 -29.67 23.64 -18.13
N THR A 282 -29.05 23.80 -19.30
CA THR A 282 -27.95 22.94 -19.76
C THR A 282 -26.75 23.02 -18.82
N LEU A 283 -26.35 24.22 -18.40
CA LEU A 283 -25.26 24.40 -17.45
C LEU A 283 -25.58 23.77 -16.09
N PHE A 284 -26.83 23.87 -15.63
CA PHE A 284 -27.28 23.20 -14.40
C PHE A 284 -27.14 21.68 -14.52
N GLY A 285 -27.68 21.08 -15.59
CA GLY A 285 -27.56 19.64 -15.84
C GLY A 285 -26.11 19.17 -15.93
N LEU A 286 -25.27 19.92 -16.65
CA LEU A 286 -23.84 19.63 -16.81
C LEU A 286 -23.09 19.69 -15.47
N LEU A 287 -23.34 20.70 -14.63
CA LEU A 287 -22.70 20.83 -13.32
C LEU A 287 -23.05 19.65 -12.39
N PHE A 288 -24.32 19.22 -12.36
CA PHE A 288 -24.71 18.08 -11.56
C PHE A 288 -24.23 16.75 -12.14
N ALA A 289 -24.21 16.60 -13.47
CA ALA A 289 -23.61 15.45 -14.13
C ALA A 289 -22.10 15.36 -13.79
N ALA A 290 -21.37 16.48 -13.86
CA ALA A 290 -19.97 16.54 -13.46
C ALA A 290 -19.78 16.17 -11.97
N LEU A 291 -20.66 16.65 -11.08
CA LEU A 291 -20.62 16.29 -9.66
C LEU A 291 -20.86 14.79 -9.44
N CYS A 292 -21.83 14.18 -10.13
CA CYS A 292 -22.06 12.73 -10.09
C CYS A 292 -20.81 11.97 -10.53
N PHE A 293 -20.21 12.41 -11.64
CA PHE A 293 -19.00 11.81 -12.19
C PHE A 293 -17.82 11.88 -11.22
N ILE A 294 -17.61 13.02 -10.56
CA ILE A 294 -16.58 13.18 -9.52
C ILE A 294 -16.82 12.23 -8.35
N VAL A 295 -18.07 12.07 -7.91
CA VAL A 295 -18.39 11.16 -6.79
C VAL A 295 -18.20 9.68 -7.18
N ILE A 296 -18.56 9.30 -8.41
CA ILE A 296 -18.35 7.93 -8.93
C ILE A 296 -16.85 7.64 -9.02
N ILE A 297 -16.10 8.51 -9.68
CA ILE A 297 -14.65 8.33 -9.87
C ILE A 297 -13.94 8.40 -8.53
N GLY A 298 -14.25 9.39 -7.70
CA GLY A 298 -13.68 9.51 -6.35
C GLY A 298 -13.97 8.27 -5.51
N GLY A 299 -15.19 7.74 -5.56
CA GLY A 299 -15.56 6.51 -4.85
C GLY A 299 -14.84 5.27 -5.37
N ALA A 300 -14.71 5.11 -6.68
CA ALA A 300 -13.99 3.99 -7.28
C ALA A 300 -12.49 4.06 -6.98
N ILE A 301 -11.86 5.23 -7.18
CA ILE A 301 -10.44 5.46 -6.90
C ILE A 301 -10.17 5.26 -5.41
N MET A 302 -10.95 5.86 -4.51
CA MET A 302 -10.72 5.69 -3.07
C MET A 302 -11.09 4.29 -2.56
N GLY A 303 -12.03 3.60 -3.19
CA GLY A 303 -12.33 2.20 -2.86
C GLY A 303 -11.14 1.27 -3.16
N VAL A 304 -10.42 1.53 -4.27
CA VAL A 304 -9.26 0.72 -4.68
C VAL A 304 -7.96 1.18 -4.00
N PHE A 305 -7.67 2.48 -4.04
CA PHE A 305 -6.41 3.05 -3.58
C PHE A 305 -6.45 3.56 -2.14
N GLY A 306 -7.63 3.85 -1.58
CA GLY A 306 -7.78 4.29 -0.18
C GLY A 306 -7.09 3.36 0.82
N PRO A 307 -7.28 2.03 0.73
CA PRO A 307 -6.57 1.09 1.57
C PRO A 307 -5.04 1.10 1.35
N ALA A 308 -4.59 1.21 0.09
CA ALA A 308 -3.17 1.33 -0.24
C ALA A 308 -2.54 2.61 0.34
N PHE A 309 -3.29 3.71 0.43
CA PHE A 309 -2.82 4.95 1.07
C PHE A 309 -2.62 4.81 2.59
N LEU A 310 -3.35 3.88 3.21
CA LEU A 310 -3.24 3.59 4.64
C LEU A 310 -2.15 2.57 4.94
N GLN A 311 -1.77 1.74 3.98
CA GLN A 311 -0.67 0.79 4.12
C GLN A 311 0.67 1.54 4.00
N ILE A 312 1.41 1.65 5.12
CA ILE A 312 2.68 2.38 5.16
C ILE A 312 3.85 1.45 4.79
N GLY A 313 3.75 0.14 5.04
CA GLY A 313 4.86 -0.77 4.74
C GLY A 313 4.70 -2.18 5.29
N ASN A 314 5.83 -2.88 5.40
CA ASN A 314 5.93 -4.27 5.88
C ASN A 314 6.83 -4.34 7.12
N VAL A 315 6.40 -3.68 8.19
CA VAL A 315 7.20 -3.38 9.37
C VAL A 315 6.48 -3.80 10.66
N ALA A 316 7.21 -4.47 11.54
CA ALA A 316 6.67 -4.90 12.84
C ALA A 316 7.57 -4.46 13.99
N PRO A 317 7.01 -4.08 15.16
CA PRO A 317 7.80 -3.90 16.36
C PRO A 317 8.38 -5.25 16.79
N VAL A 318 9.65 -5.25 17.17
CA VAL A 318 10.35 -6.46 17.61
C VAL A 318 9.80 -6.93 18.96
N LYS A 319 9.80 -8.25 19.19
CA LYS A 319 9.56 -8.83 20.51
C LYS A 319 10.86 -8.84 21.28
N GLY A 320 10.83 -8.24 22.45
CA GLY A 320 12.00 -8.12 23.28
C GLY A 320 12.66 -9.44 23.70
N ASP A 321 11.86 -10.45 23.99
CA ASP A 321 12.32 -11.79 24.39
C ASP A 321 13.04 -12.55 23.27
N ALA A 322 12.86 -12.13 22.01
CA ALA A 322 13.52 -12.75 20.86
C ALA A 322 14.89 -12.14 20.55
N LEU A 323 15.31 -11.12 21.31
CA LEU A 323 16.55 -10.40 21.07
C LEU A 323 17.74 -11.11 21.70
N PHE A 324 18.75 -11.40 20.89
CA PHE A 324 20.03 -11.91 21.36
C PHE A 324 21.19 -11.21 20.69
N TYR A 325 22.20 -10.82 21.47
CA TYR A 325 23.50 -10.41 20.93
C TYR A 325 24.61 -10.81 21.91
N PRO A 326 25.66 -11.53 21.47
CA PRO A 326 26.65 -12.11 22.38
C PRO A 326 27.59 -11.06 22.99
N ARG A 327 27.87 -11.18 24.29
CA ARG A 327 28.86 -10.37 25.02
C ARG A 327 30.29 -10.78 24.67
N ALA A 328 31.15 -9.77 24.53
CA ALA A 328 32.51 -9.91 24.04
C ALA A 328 33.45 -10.75 24.93
N SER A 329 33.10 -11.01 26.18
CA SER A 329 34.05 -11.51 27.17
C SER A 329 34.47 -12.98 27.01
N MET A 330 33.94 -13.74 26.05
CA MET A 330 34.41 -15.12 25.72
C MET A 330 33.80 -15.69 24.43
N ALA A 331 32.56 -15.31 24.09
CA ALA A 331 31.83 -15.92 22.96
C ALA A 331 32.23 -15.38 21.58
N LEU A 332 32.64 -14.12 21.48
CA LEU A 332 32.86 -13.45 20.17
C LEU A 332 34.13 -13.93 19.45
N SER A 333 35.17 -14.35 20.17
CA SER A 333 36.39 -14.96 19.59
C SER A 333 36.28 -16.47 19.39
N GLY A 334 35.29 -17.11 20.04
CA GLY A 334 35.04 -18.54 19.93
C GLY A 334 34.44 -18.93 18.57
N GLU A 335 34.47 -20.22 18.28
CA GLU A 335 33.85 -20.80 17.07
C GLU A 335 32.35 -20.52 17.01
N ALA A 336 31.64 -20.61 18.15
CA ALA A 336 30.21 -20.30 18.22
C ALA A 336 29.88 -18.85 17.80
N GLY A 337 30.64 -17.86 18.27
CA GLY A 337 30.45 -16.46 17.88
C GLY A 337 30.77 -16.21 16.42
N ARG A 338 31.75 -16.92 15.86
CA ARG A 338 32.03 -16.91 14.42
C ARG A 338 30.92 -17.57 13.62
N ASN A 339 30.32 -18.65 14.09
CA ASN A 339 29.21 -19.33 13.40
C ASN A 339 27.96 -18.45 13.33
N LEU A 340 27.61 -17.77 14.44
CA LEU A 340 26.48 -16.83 14.46
C LEU A 340 26.68 -15.67 13.49
N ARG A 341 27.86 -15.05 13.50
CA ARG A 341 28.18 -13.92 12.61
C ARG A 341 28.43 -14.37 11.17
N GLY A 342 28.95 -15.57 10.96
CA GLY A 342 29.12 -16.21 9.65
C GLY A 342 27.79 -16.38 8.95
N ALA A 343 26.77 -16.88 9.65
CA ALA A 343 25.41 -16.98 9.09
C ALA A 343 24.85 -15.61 8.67
N ALA A 344 25.02 -14.57 9.50
CA ALA A 344 24.63 -13.20 9.13
C ALA A 344 25.42 -12.66 7.92
N SER A 345 26.72 -12.95 7.87
CA SER A 345 27.61 -12.53 6.79
C SER A 345 27.26 -13.18 5.45
N LEU A 346 26.98 -14.49 5.47
CA LEU A 346 26.54 -15.23 4.28
C LEU A 346 25.18 -14.72 3.77
N ARG A 347 24.25 -14.36 4.66
CA ARG A 347 22.98 -13.72 4.26
C ARG A 347 23.18 -12.35 3.61
N ALA A 348 24.11 -11.55 4.12
CA ALA A 348 24.43 -10.27 3.52
C ALA A 348 25.05 -10.46 2.12
N LEU A 349 26.00 -11.41 1.98
CA LEU A 349 26.66 -11.74 0.72
C LEU A 349 25.72 -12.34 -0.33
N SER A 350 24.74 -13.15 0.07
CA SER A 350 23.74 -13.72 -0.85
C SER A 350 22.76 -12.67 -1.35
N SER A 351 22.51 -11.62 -0.57
CA SER A 351 21.60 -10.53 -0.93
C SER A 351 22.22 -9.51 -1.89
N VAL A 352 23.54 -9.55 -2.11
CA VAL A 352 24.25 -8.54 -2.92
C VAL A 352 23.80 -8.54 -4.38
N GLN A 353 23.68 -9.71 -5.02
CA GLN A 353 23.35 -9.79 -6.45
C GLN A 353 21.99 -9.14 -6.76
N VAL A 354 21.02 -9.36 -5.88
CA VAL A 354 19.67 -8.80 -6.06
C VAL A 354 19.66 -7.31 -5.74
N PHE A 355 20.47 -6.89 -4.76
CA PHE A 355 20.59 -5.49 -4.38
C PHE A 355 21.33 -4.66 -5.43
N SER A 356 22.40 -5.20 -6.04
CA SER A 356 23.19 -4.53 -7.06
C SER A 356 22.35 -4.15 -8.27
N ASP A 357 21.48 -5.06 -8.71
CA ASP A 357 20.66 -4.87 -9.91
C ASP A 357 19.52 -3.89 -9.69
N ALA A 358 19.02 -3.79 -8.45
CA ALA A 358 17.83 -3.03 -8.14
C ALA A 358 18.12 -1.58 -7.71
N ILE A 359 19.13 -1.37 -6.86
CA ILE A 359 19.29 -0.14 -6.03
C ILE A 359 20.76 0.22 -5.75
N GLY A 360 21.68 -0.74 -5.90
CA GLY A 360 23.09 -0.61 -5.55
C GLY A 360 23.76 0.72 -5.92
N PRO A 361 23.65 1.20 -7.17
CA PRO A 361 24.38 2.39 -7.64
C PRO A 361 23.97 3.70 -6.95
N ASP A 362 22.70 3.84 -6.56
CA ASP A 362 22.17 5.10 -6.01
C ASP A 362 22.50 5.26 -4.52
N VAL A 363 22.67 4.15 -3.80
CA VAL A 363 22.85 4.14 -2.34
C VAL A 363 24.30 3.90 -1.94
N VAL A 364 25.03 3.10 -2.71
CA VAL A 364 26.42 2.75 -2.46
C VAL A 364 27.26 3.16 -3.64
N GLN A 365 28.08 4.19 -3.45
CA GLN A 365 28.97 4.68 -4.49
C GLN A 365 30.32 3.97 -4.34
N VAL A 366 30.70 3.21 -5.36
CA VAL A 366 32.02 2.59 -5.49
C VAL A 366 32.65 3.16 -6.76
N THR A 367 33.82 3.76 -6.61
CA THR A 367 34.53 4.45 -7.70
C THR A 367 35.96 3.95 -7.78
N VAL A 368 36.43 3.69 -8.99
CA VAL A 368 37.82 3.32 -9.25
C VAL A 368 38.66 4.60 -9.32
N ASP A 369 39.82 4.59 -8.68
CA ASP A 369 40.78 5.68 -8.75
C ASP A 369 41.68 5.49 -9.99
N GLU A 370 41.29 6.13 -11.09
CA GLU A 370 42.01 6.07 -12.36
C GLU A 370 43.44 6.64 -12.28
N GLY A 371 43.67 7.61 -11.38
CA GLY A 371 44.98 8.22 -11.18
C GLY A 371 46.00 7.23 -10.60
N ILE A 372 45.56 6.38 -9.67
CA ILE A 372 46.38 5.30 -9.13
C ILE A 372 46.64 4.23 -10.19
N ALA A 373 45.63 3.88 -10.99
CA ALA A 373 45.76 2.89 -12.05
C ALA A 373 46.83 3.27 -13.08
N ALA A 374 46.93 4.56 -13.42
CA ALA A 374 47.92 5.06 -14.38
C ALA A 374 49.38 5.05 -13.86
N SER A 375 49.60 4.95 -12.55
CA SER A 375 50.94 5.01 -11.94
C SER A 375 51.66 3.66 -11.87
N GLY A 376 50.98 2.54 -12.16
CA GLY A 376 51.55 1.19 -12.04
C GLY A 376 52.45 0.81 -13.23
N SER A 377 53.43 -0.06 -12.99
CA SER A 377 54.13 -0.74 -14.08
C SER A 377 53.31 -1.95 -14.56
N PRO A 378 53.55 -2.49 -15.77
CA PRO A 378 52.90 -3.72 -16.23
C PRO A 378 53.14 -4.93 -15.31
N GLU A 379 54.25 -4.94 -14.57
CA GLU A 379 54.60 -6.00 -13.64
C GLU A 379 53.96 -5.80 -12.25
N GLN A 380 53.74 -4.55 -11.87
CA GLN A 380 53.13 -4.11 -10.62
C GLN A 380 51.99 -3.13 -10.92
N PRO A 381 50.89 -3.62 -11.54
CA PRO A 381 49.76 -2.78 -11.84
C PRO A 381 49.17 -2.25 -10.53
N MET A 382 49.01 -0.92 -10.45
CA MET A 382 48.43 -0.28 -9.29
C MET A 382 46.91 -0.20 -9.46
N TYR A 383 46.18 -0.32 -8.36
CA TYR A 383 44.73 -0.23 -8.37
C TYR A 383 44.24 0.49 -7.12
N GLY A 384 43.32 1.42 -7.28
CA GLY A 384 42.72 2.20 -6.20
C GLY A 384 41.20 2.18 -6.29
N LEU A 385 40.54 2.12 -5.14
CA LEU A 385 39.09 2.07 -5.02
C LEU A 385 38.63 2.93 -3.85
N ASN A 386 37.70 3.84 -4.11
CA ASN A 386 37.04 4.66 -3.10
C ASN A 386 35.58 4.23 -2.98
N TYR A 387 35.06 4.19 -1.75
CA TYR A 387 33.67 3.84 -1.50
C TYR A 387 33.02 4.71 -0.44
N ARG A 388 31.71 4.93 -0.60
CA ARG A 388 30.88 5.63 0.38
C ARG A 388 29.45 5.14 0.38
N TYR A 389 28.84 5.11 1.56
CA TYR A 389 27.41 4.86 1.73
C TYR A 389 26.87 5.57 2.96
N LYS A 390 25.55 5.74 3.00
CA LYS A 390 24.83 6.39 4.09
C LYS A 390 23.66 5.51 4.54
N ILE A 391 23.48 5.38 5.85
CA ILE A 391 22.36 4.65 6.47
C ILE A 391 21.70 5.55 7.50
N THR A 392 20.39 5.70 7.42
CA THR A 392 19.59 6.51 8.35
C THR A 392 19.06 5.68 9.52
N GLY A 393 18.65 6.35 10.61
CA GLY A 393 18.04 5.68 11.76
C GLY A 393 16.75 4.92 11.42
N PRO A 394 15.84 5.47 10.60
CA PRO A 394 14.71 4.71 10.07
C PRO A 394 15.13 3.49 9.26
N GLU A 395 16.23 3.59 8.50
CA GLU A 395 16.82 2.46 7.77
C GLU A 395 17.43 1.38 8.69
N LEU A 396 17.89 1.75 9.89
CA LEU A 396 18.25 0.78 10.93
C LEU A 396 17.02 0.23 11.68
N GLY A 397 15.82 0.75 11.40
CA GLY A 397 14.59 0.45 12.13
C GLY A 397 14.50 1.09 13.52
N LEU A 398 15.36 2.06 13.86
CA LEU A 398 15.38 2.69 15.18
C LEU A 398 14.16 3.62 15.40
N LYS A 399 13.44 3.45 16.50
CA LYS A 399 12.34 4.34 16.90
C LYS A 399 12.90 5.65 17.46
N GLY A 400 12.25 6.78 17.15
CA GLY A 400 12.65 8.10 17.67
C GLY A 400 13.98 8.66 17.14
N ALA A 401 14.56 8.04 16.12
CA ALA A 401 15.89 8.38 15.60
C ALA A 401 15.88 8.76 14.11
N SER A 402 14.86 9.52 13.66
CA SER A 402 14.72 9.92 12.24
C SER A 402 15.95 10.66 11.70
N ASP A 403 16.56 11.47 12.55
CA ASP A 403 17.67 12.35 12.18
C ASP A 403 19.04 11.67 12.33
N LEU A 404 19.07 10.47 12.91
CA LEU A 404 20.31 9.71 13.05
C LEU A 404 20.77 9.25 11.67
N THR A 405 22.05 9.44 11.37
CA THR A 405 22.67 9.03 10.13
C THR A 405 24.07 8.48 10.42
N LEU A 406 24.34 7.29 9.91
CA LEU A 406 25.69 6.73 9.76
C LEU A 406 26.17 7.00 8.33
N SER A 407 27.27 7.74 8.21
CA SER A 407 27.99 7.94 6.95
C SER A 407 29.30 7.18 7.00
N VAL A 408 29.53 6.34 6.01
CA VAL A 408 30.74 5.53 5.88
C VAL A 408 31.49 5.97 4.64
N ASN A 409 32.78 6.26 4.81
CA ASN A 409 33.70 6.52 3.72
C ASN A 409 34.90 5.59 3.86
N GLY A 410 35.47 5.13 2.76
CA GLY A 410 36.72 4.38 2.81
C GLY A 410 37.41 4.33 1.46
N ALA A 411 38.65 3.87 1.49
CA ALA A 411 39.41 3.61 0.28
C ALA A 411 40.33 2.41 0.47
N CYS A 412 40.70 1.79 -0.65
CA CYS A 412 41.68 0.71 -0.73
C CYS A 412 42.62 0.99 -1.90
N ARG A 413 43.90 0.68 -1.72
CA ARG A 413 44.89 0.71 -2.80
C ARG A 413 45.83 -0.47 -2.74
N THR A 414 46.32 -0.95 -3.87
CA THR A 414 47.37 -1.96 -3.93
C THR A 414 48.68 -1.46 -3.31
N GLU A 415 49.32 -2.31 -2.53
CA GLU A 415 50.58 -2.04 -1.84
C GLU A 415 51.55 -3.20 -2.09
N TYR A 416 52.55 -2.96 -2.93
CA TYR A 416 53.61 -3.91 -3.25
C TYR A 416 54.79 -3.81 -2.29
N GLY A 417 54.96 -2.67 -1.60
CA GLY A 417 56.10 -2.43 -0.72
C GLY A 417 56.09 -3.27 0.56
N TRP A 418 54.98 -3.97 0.86
CA TRP A 418 54.91 -4.89 2.00
C TRP A 418 55.48 -6.27 1.71
N LEU A 419 55.67 -6.66 0.45
CA LEU A 419 56.26 -7.95 0.11
C LEU A 419 57.74 -7.97 0.52
N ASP A 420 58.11 -8.88 1.42
CA ASP A 420 59.49 -9.05 1.85
C ASP A 420 60.25 -9.97 0.88
N THR A 421 61.04 -9.35 0.01
CA THR A 421 61.89 -10.05 -0.98
C THR A 421 63.20 -10.55 -0.38
N SER A 422 63.51 -10.19 0.87
CA SER A 422 64.77 -10.57 1.56
C SER A 422 64.75 -12.03 2.00
N PHE A 423 63.56 -12.59 2.22
CA PHE A 423 63.36 -13.99 2.62
C PHE A 423 62.48 -14.73 1.61
N PRO A 424 62.96 -14.96 0.37
CA PRO A 424 62.20 -15.68 -0.65
C PRO A 424 62.16 -17.16 -0.27
N GLY A 425 61.13 -17.56 0.47
CA GLY A 425 60.84 -18.97 0.69
C GLY A 425 60.33 -19.60 -0.60
N PRO A 426 60.74 -20.84 -0.95
CA PRO A 426 60.18 -21.53 -2.12
C PRO A 426 58.65 -21.72 -1.99
N ASP A 427 58.17 -21.88 -0.75
CA ASP A 427 56.78 -22.23 -0.44
C ASP A 427 56.01 -21.15 0.32
N VAL A 428 56.53 -19.93 0.44
CA VAL A 428 55.84 -18.85 1.15
C VAL A 428 56.18 -17.47 0.58
N ASP A 429 55.17 -16.61 0.50
CA ASP A 429 55.35 -15.16 0.33
C ASP A 429 55.10 -14.48 1.69
N ASN A 430 56.08 -13.70 2.18
CA ASN A 430 56.00 -12.99 3.45
C ASN A 430 55.69 -11.50 3.22
N TYR A 431 54.74 -10.95 3.98
CA TYR A 431 54.34 -9.56 3.88
C TYR A 431 54.48 -8.84 5.23
N THR A 432 55.22 -7.73 5.28
CA THR A 432 55.38 -6.85 6.46
C THR A 432 54.30 -5.77 6.48
N ILE A 433 53.12 -6.12 7.01
CA ILE A 433 51.93 -5.27 6.90
C ILE A 433 52.11 -4.01 7.76
N PHE A 434 51.75 -2.86 7.19
CA PHE A 434 51.93 -1.53 7.79
C PHE A 434 53.40 -1.17 8.05
N GLY A 435 54.34 -1.85 7.40
CA GLY A 435 55.78 -1.67 7.64
C GLY A 435 56.23 -2.09 9.04
N ASP A 436 55.42 -2.87 9.77
CA ASP A 436 55.79 -3.42 11.07
C ASP A 436 56.41 -4.81 10.88
N PRO A 437 57.72 -5.00 11.15
CA PRO A 437 58.39 -6.29 11.02
C PRO A 437 57.83 -7.34 12.01
N ASN A 438 57.08 -6.93 13.04
CA ASN A 438 56.43 -7.86 13.97
C ASN A 438 55.04 -8.31 13.48
N ASN A 439 54.56 -7.75 12.37
CA ASN A 439 53.25 -8.04 11.78
C ASN A 439 53.42 -8.70 10.40
N ILE A 440 54.02 -9.88 10.41
CA ILE A 440 54.25 -10.67 9.20
C ILE A 440 52.99 -11.47 8.86
N LEU A 441 52.50 -11.31 7.64
CA LEU A 441 51.52 -12.20 7.03
C LEU A 441 52.24 -13.13 6.05
N ALA A 442 52.26 -14.42 6.38
CA ALA A 442 52.79 -15.46 5.52
C ALA A 442 51.66 -16.08 4.66
N ILE A 443 51.85 -16.12 3.35
CA ILE A 443 50.94 -16.78 2.40
C ILE A 443 51.62 -18.06 1.92
N GLY A 444 51.07 -19.20 2.31
CA GLY A 444 51.57 -20.50 1.89
C GLY A 444 51.37 -20.72 0.39
N LEU A 445 52.43 -21.19 -0.27
CA LEU A 445 52.48 -21.49 -1.70
C LEU A 445 52.68 -22.98 -1.99
N GLY A 446 52.84 -23.81 -0.96
CA GLY A 446 53.01 -25.26 -1.10
C GLY A 446 51.74 -25.96 -1.65
N HIS A 447 51.90 -27.22 -2.05
CA HIS A 447 50.83 -28.04 -2.66
C HIS A 447 49.47 -28.00 -1.94
N PRO A 448 49.34 -28.10 -0.60
CA PRO A 448 48.02 -28.07 0.02
C PRO A 448 47.32 -26.72 -0.18
N TYR A 449 48.04 -25.61 -0.25
CA TYR A 449 47.44 -24.29 -0.40
C TYR A 449 46.90 -24.05 -1.82
N ARG A 450 47.55 -24.64 -2.84
CA ARG A 450 47.14 -24.51 -4.24
C ARG A 450 45.85 -25.26 -4.56
N THR A 451 45.51 -26.30 -3.79
CA THR A 451 44.29 -27.10 -4.02
C THR A 451 43.07 -26.55 -3.28
N PHE A 452 43.25 -25.70 -2.27
CA PHE A 452 42.13 -25.06 -1.58
C PHE A 452 41.60 -23.85 -2.34
N GLN A 453 40.32 -23.54 -2.21
CA GLN A 453 39.79 -22.30 -2.77
C GLN A 453 40.52 -21.07 -2.18
N PRO A 454 40.82 -20.06 -3.00
CA PRO A 454 41.35 -18.79 -2.53
C PRO A 454 40.51 -18.18 -1.41
N ARG A 455 41.17 -17.56 -0.45
CA ARG A 455 40.56 -16.90 0.71
C ARG A 455 41.10 -15.49 0.82
N ALA A 456 40.23 -14.55 1.15
CA ALA A 456 40.67 -13.22 1.57
C ALA A 456 40.93 -13.24 3.07
N THR A 457 42.10 -12.73 3.46
CA THR A 457 42.48 -12.53 4.85
C THR A 457 42.50 -11.04 5.14
N PHE A 458 41.86 -10.65 6.23
CA PHE A 458 41.81 -9.26 6.67
C PHE A 458 42.70 -9.11 7.90
N ARG A 459 43.49 -8.03 7.94
CA ARG A 459 44.42 -7.76 9.04
C ARG A 459 44.27 -6.32 9.51
N MET A 460 43.91 -6.15 10.77
CA MET A 460 43.92 -4.86 11.46
C MET A 460 45.31 -4.57 12.03
N VAL A 461 45.55 -3.31 12.37
CA VAL A 461 46.71 -2.93 13.18
C VAL A 461 46.68 -3.68 14.51
N ARG A 462 47.79 -4.34 14.88
CA ARG A 462 47.84 -5.29 16.00
C ARG A 462 47.82 -4.61 17.38
N ASN A 463 48.34 -3.39 17.48
CA ASN A 463 48.45 -2.68 18.75
C ASN A 463 47.05 -2.38 19.32
N ASN A 464 46.77 -2.94 20.51
CA ASN A 464 45.48 -2.76 21.21
C ASN A 464 45.16 -1.29 21.48
N GLU A 465 46.16 -0.47 21.80
CA GLU A 465 45.98 0.97 22.01
C GLU A 465 45.55 1.64 20.71
N THR A 466 46.20 1.29 19.59
CA THR A 466 45.84 1.79 18.27
C THR A 466 44.44 1.31 17.88
N ARG A 467 44.06 0.06 18.14
CA ARG A 467 42.71 -0.45 17.85
C ARG A 467 41.64 0.30 18.63
N LEU A 468 41.88 0.54 19.92
CA LEU A 468 40.95 1.32 20.74
C LEU A 468 40.88 2.79 20.27
N ALA A 469 42.02 3.36 19.87
CA ALA A 469 42.07 4.70 19.30
C ALA A 469 41.32 4.78 17.96
N GLN A 470 41.47 3.79 17.07
CA GLN A 470 40.73 3.67 15.80
C GLN A 470 39.23 3.52 16.05
N ALA A 471 38.85 2.68 17.01
CA ALA A 471 37.44 2.49 17.37
C ALA A 471 36.79 3.77 17.94
N ARG A 472 37.56 4.58 18.69
CA ARG A 472 37.14 5.90 19.19
C ARG A 472 37.16 6.98 18.12
N SER A 473 38.11 6.94 17.19
CA SER A 473 38.20 7.92 16.10
C SER A 473 37.26 7.59 14.94
N GLY A 474 36.72 6.37 14.91
CA GLY A 474 35.97 5.82 13.78
C GLY A 474 36.82 5.58 12.54
N ASN A 475 38.13 5.86 12.57
CA ASN A 475 39.04 5.73 11.43
C ASN A 475 39.89 4.47 11.61
N PHE A 476 39.60 3.45 10.82
CA PHE A 476 40.22 2.14 10.85
C PHE A 476 41.13 1.99 9.64
N SER A 477 42.35 1.48 9.88
CA SER A 477 43.25 1.04 8.81
C SER A 477 43.37 -0.48 8.86
N TYR A 478 43.19 -1.13 7.73
CA TYR A 478 43.22 -2.57 7.59
C TYR A 478 43.86 -2.98 6.26
N ALA A 479 44.37 -4.20 6.22
CA ALA A 479 44.94 -4.81 5.04
C ALA A 479 44.05 -5.96 4.56
N VAL A 480 43.90 -6.11 3.25
CA VAL A 480 43.20 -7.24 2.63
C VAL A 480 44.17 -7.99 1.73
N MET A 481 44.37 -9.27 2.00
CA MET A 481 45.25 -10.11 1.19
C MET A 481 44.50 -11.32 0.67
N LEU A 482 44.62 -11.58 -0.63
CA LEU A 482 44.02 -12.74 -1.27
C LEU A 482 45.05 -13.87 -1.40
N THR A 483 44.69 -15.09 -0.99
CA THR A 483 45.51 -16.29 -1.20
C THR A 483 45.30 -16.84 -2.62
N SER A 484 45.63 -16.06 -3.65
CA SER A 484 45.47 -16.44 -5.06
C SER A 484 46.78 -16.88 -5.74
N ALA A 485 47.94 -16.60 -5.13
CA ALA A 485 49.23 -16.92 -5.72
C ALA A 485 49.39 -18.41 -6.05
N LEU A 486 49.93 -18.71 -7.23
CA LEU A 486 50.14 -20.06 -7.78
C LEU A 486 48.89 -20.92 -7.99
N HIS A 487 47.68 -20.35 -7.90
CA HIS A 487 46.48 -21.04 -8.38
C HIS A 487 46.51 -21.17 -9.91
N ASN A 488 46.10 -22.33 -10.41
CA ASN A 488 45.92 -22.55 -11.85
C ASN A 488 44.77 -21.69 -12.38
N SER A 489 44.89 -21.27 -13.64
CA SER A 489 43.84 -20.53 -14.32
C SER A 489 43.60 -21.02 -15.74
N THR A 490 42.33 -21.01 -16.14
CA THR A 490 41.90 -21.35 -17.50
C THR A 490 42.14 -20.22 -18.50
N SER A 491 42.37 -18.99 -18.03
CA SER A 491 42.49 -17.79 -18.85
C SER A 491 43.61 -16.86 -18.37
N GLU A 492 44.06 -15.98 -19.25
CA GLU A 492 45.04 -14.95 -18.91
C GLU A 492 44.34 -13.79 -18.16
N GLY A 493 44.90 -13.37 -17.03
CA GLY A 493 44.41 -12.26 -16.21
C GLY A 493 45.43 -11.12 -16.11
N THR A 494 44.91 -9.89 -16.10
CA THR A 494 45.71 -8.65 -15.99
C THR A 494 45.48 -7.89 -14.68
N ASP A 495 44.45 -8.25 -13.92
CA ASP A 495 44.14 -7.63 -12.63
C ASP A 495 45.25 -7.89 -11.59
N PRO A 496 45.64 -6.92 -10.75
CA PRO A 496 46.77 -7.08 -9.83
C PRO A 496 46.71 -8.32 -8.93
N TRP A 497 45.54 -8.74 -8.46
CA TRP A 497 45.35 -9.95 -7.64
C TRP A 497 45.33 -11.25 -8.45
N TYR A 498 44.92 -11.16 -9.71
CA TYR A 498 44.73 -12.29 -10.62
C TYR A 498 45.73 -12.33 -11.78
N LEU A 499 46.78 -11.52 -11.72
CA LEU A 499 47.79 -11.41 -12.78
C LEU A 499 48.45 -12.76 -13.01
N THR A 500 48.35 -13.26 -14.23
CA THR A 500 48.83 -14.61 -14.58
C THR A 500 50.20 -14.60 -15.26
N GLU A 501 50.86 -15.74 -15.24
CA GLU A 501 51.97 -16.12 -16.11
C GLU A 501 51.66 -17.44 -16.81
N ARG A 502 52.26 -17.64 -17.99
CA ARG A 502 52.15 -18.89 -18.73
C ARG A 502 52.93 -19.98 -18.02
N GLN A 503 52.32 -21.15 -17.87
CA GLN A 503 53.02 -22.35 -17.41
C GLN A 503 53.86 -22.94 -18.53
N GLN A 504 54.94 -23.65 -18.19
CA GLN A 504 55.75 -24.35 -19.18
C GLN A 504 54.94 -25.52 -19.78
N PRO A 505 55.05 -25.76 -21.10
CA PRO A 505 54.12 -26.61 -21.85
C PRO A 505 54.17 -28.11 -21.50
N GLU A 506 55.17 -28.55 -20.75
CA GLU A 506 55.42 -29.98 -20.51
C GLU A 506 54.51 -30.58 -19.43
N ASP A 507 53.79 -29.78 -18.64
CA ASP A 507 53.15 -30.29 -17.42
C ASP A 507 51.62 -30.14 -17.28
N LEU A 508 50.88 -29.27 -17.99
CA LEU A 508 49.59 -28.82 -17.41
C LEU A 508 48.37 -28.75 -18.33
N GLU A 509 47.27 -29.31 -17.80
CA GLU A 509 45.86 -29.18 -18.19
C GLU A 509 45.38 -27.72 -18.25
N TYR A 510 46.11 -26.81 -17.59
CA TYR A 510 45.79 -25.38 -17.47
C TYR A 510 46.97 -24.53 -17.98
N PRO A 511 46.80 -23.65 -18.98
CA PRO A 511 47.93 -22.93 -19.58
C PRO A 511 48.49 -21.77 -18.74
N TYR A 512 47.75 -21.33 -17.72
CA TYR A 512 48.09 -20.16 -16.90
C TYR A 512 48.12 -20.49 -15.42
N ARG A 513 48.92 -19.74 -14.66
CA ARG A 513 48.81 -19.64 -13.19
C ARG A 513 48.96 -18.21 -12.72
N ILE A 514 48.39 -17.92 -11.57
CA ILE A 514 48.54 -16.61 -10.93
C ILE A 514 49.98 -16.45 -10.42
N LYS A 515 50.60 -15.31 -10.75
CA LYS A 515 51.97 -14.98 -10.36
C LYS A 515 52.13 -14.91 -8.84
N ARG A 516 53.34 -15.16 -8.35
CA ARG A 516 53.72 -14.88 -6.95
C ARG A 516 53.71 -13.38 -6.64
N GLY A 517 53.79 -13.03 -5.36
CA GLY A 517 53.97 -11.64 -4.92
C GLY A 517 52.82 -10.73 -5.32
N ARG A 518 51.57 -11.21 -5.22
CA ARG A 518 50.38 -10.40 -5.50
C ARG A 518 50.24 -9.31 -4.42
N PRO A 519 49.79 -8.09 -4.78
CA PRO A 519 49.77 -6.98 -3.83
C PRO A 519 48.73 -7.20 -2.73
N VAL A 520 49.06 -6.71 -1.54
CA VAL A 520 48.07 -6.53 -0.47
C VAL A 520 47.28 -5.25 -0.76
N LEU A 521 45.99 -5.18 -0.42
CA LEU A 521 45.28 -3.91 -0.39
C LEU A 521 45.50 -3.23 0.96
N SER A 522 46.06 -2.02 0.92
CA SER A 522 46.09 -1.10 2.05
C SER A 522 44.81 -0.27 2.06
N CYS A 523 43.96 -0.47 3.06
CA CYS A 523 42.65 0.14 3.15
C CYS A 523 42.48 1.01 4.39
N TRP A 524 41.60 2.00 4.29
CA TRP A 524 41.06 2.73 5.43
C TRP A 524 39.53 2.84 5.35
N HIS A 525 38.90 3.01 6.51
CA HIS A 525 37.45 3.10 6.68
C HIS A 525 37.13 4.08 7.80
N GLN A 526 36.22 5.02 7.55
CA GLN A 526 35.81 6.03 8.49
C GLN A 526 34.30 6.02 8.71
N ASP A 527 33.91 5.82 9.97
CA ASP A 527 32.53 5.90 10.44
C ASP A 527 32.24 7.27 11.04
N THR A 528 31.24 7.97 10.50
CA THR A 528 30.75 9.24 11.05
C THR A 528 29.27 9.14 11.36
N TRP A 529 28.93 9.28 12.64
CA TRP A 529 27.55 9.35 13.10
C TRP A 529 27.12 10.81 13.20
N SER A 530 25.91 11.12 12.74
CA SER A 530 25.33 12.46 12.83
C SER A 530 23.88 12.39 13.29
N CYS A 531 23.46 13.37 14.08
CA CYS A 531 22.09 13.56 14.53
C CYS A 531 21.80 15.06 14.54
N GLY A 532 20.98 15.53 13.60
CA GLY A 532 20.82 16.96 13.33
C GLY A 532 22.15 17.62 12.94
N GLU A 533 22.53 18.70 13.62
CA GLU A 533 23.77 19.45 13.34
C GLU A 533 25.02 18.85 14.03
N ARG A 534 24.85 17.86 14.91
CA ARG A 534 25.95 17.27 15.68
C ARG A 534 26.44 16.02 14.98
N SER A 535 27.76 15.85 14.91
CA SER A 535 28.41 14.65 14.41
C SER A 535 29.51 14.18 15.35
N VAL A 536 29.68 12.86 15.45
CA VAL A 536 30.78 12.21 16.17
C VAL A 536 31.37 11.12 15.29
N ASN A 537 32.67 10.90 15.42
CA ASN A 537 33.31 9.82 14.69
C ASN A 537 33.32 8.56 15.54
N GLY A 538 33.13 7.41 14.91
CA GLY A 538 33.16 6.10 15.56
C GLY A 538 31.93 5.78 16.40
N SER A 539 31.61 4.48 16.45
CA SER A 539 30.43 3.95 17.13
C SER A 539 30.50 4.08 18.66
N TYR A 540 31.70 4.14 19.25
CA TYR A 540 31.89 4.35 20.69
C TYR A 540 31.43 5.72 21.18
N ASN A 541 31.49 6.74 20.32
CA ASN A 541 31.07 8.10 20.65
C ASN A 541 29.57 8.33 20.41
N LEU A 542 28.82 7.32 19.96
CA LEU A 542 27.37 7.42 19.80
C LEU A 542 26.66 7.83 21.12
N LYS A 543 27.29 7.58 22.27
CA LYS A 543 26.78 8.01 23.59
C LYS A 543 26.85 9.51 23.83
N SER A 544 27.78 10.22 23.18
CA SER A 544 27.94 11.68 23.33
C SER A 544 27.09 12.50 22.36
N LEU A 545 26.40 11.85 21.41
CA LEU A 545 25.37 12.49 20.61
C LEU A 545 24.12 12.73 21.47
N GLU A 546 23.96 13.95 21.98
CA GLU A 546 22.73 14.42 22.61
C GLU A 546 22.06 15.48 21.72
N PRO A 547 20.72 15.53 21.60
CA PRO A 547 19.73 14.60 22.14
C PRO A 547 19.54 13.40 21.20
N LEU A 548 19.92 12.19 21.65
CA LEU A 548 19.66 10.96 20.92
C LEU A 548 18.63 10.13 21.69
N GLN A 549 17.43 9.97 21.10
CA GLN A 549 16.32 9.24 21.73
C GLN A 549 16.49 7.70 21.65
N VAL A 550 17.64 7.22 21.18
CA VAL A 550 17.94 5.78 21.08
C VAL A 550 18.26 5.23 22.47
N PRO A 551 17.56 4.19 22.94
CA PRO A 551 17.85 3.51 24.20
C PRO A 551 19.32 3.10 24.34
N GLN A 552 19.87 3.20 25.56
CA GLN A 552 21.28 2.95 25.83
C GLN A 552 21.72 1.54 25.41
N VAL A 553 20.87 0.53 25.62
CA VAL A 553 21.14 -0.86 25.21
C VAL A 553 21.36 -1.00 23.70
N LEU A 554 20.57 -0.30 22.87
CA LEU A 554 20.74 -0.31 21.42
C LEU A 554 22.01 0.42 21.00
N ARG A 555 22.36 1.52 21.67
CA ARG A 555 23.62 2.23 21.46
C ARG A 555 24.83 1.35 21.80
N ASP A 556 24.75 0.56 22.86
CA ASP A 556 25.81 -0.38 23.25
C ASP A 556 25.96 -1.52 22.23
N VAL A 557 24.84 -2.09 21.76
CA VAL A 557 24.85 -3.13 20.72
C VAL A 557 25.43 -2.59 19.41
N LEU A 558 25.00 -1.41 18.95
CA LEU A 558 25.57 -0.77 17.76
C LEU A 558 27.05 -0.44 17.94
N GLY A 559 27.45 0.06 19.11
CA GLY A 559 28.84 0.34 19.47
C GLY A 559 29.74 -0.88 19.31
N ILE A 560 29.26 -2.06 19.72
CA ILE A 560 30.04 -3.30 19.67
C ILE A 560 29.96 -3.95 18.29
N ALA A 561 28.78 -3.95 17.68
CA ALA A 561 28.57 -4.50 16.35
C ALA A 561 29.34 -3.71 15.28
N LEU A 562 29.66 -2.45 15.53
CA LEU A 562 30.44 -1.59 14.64
C LEU A 562 31.76 -1.17 15.31
N ALA A 563 32.31 -2.00 16.19
CA ALA A 563 33.63 -1.78 16.77
C ALA A 563 34.77 -2.11 15.78
N ASN A 564 34.48 -2.91 14.75
CA ASN A 564 35.38 -3.15 13.62
C ASN A 564 34.60 -2.89 12.31
N PRO A 565 35.29 -2.50 11.22
CA PRO A 565 34.65 -2.29 9.93
C PRO A 565 33.82 -3.50 9.48
N PRO A 566 32.56 -3.32 9.06
CA PRO A 566 31.72 -4.42 8.60
C PRO A 566 32.36 -5.26 7.49
N ILE A 567 33.10 -4.61 6.58
CA ILE A 567 33.80 -5.27 5.48
C ILE A 567 34.85 -6.28 5.95
N GLN A 568 35.58 -5.94 7.00
CA GLN A 568 36.60 -6.81 7.58
C GLN A 568 35.95 -8.04 8.19
N ARG A 569 34.89 -7.82 8.99
CA ARG A 569 34.13 -8.89 9.63
C ARG A 569 33.51 -9.83 8.61
N LEU A 570 32.90 -9.30 7.55
CA LEU A 570 32.30 -10.10 6.48
C LEU A 570 33.35 -10.99 5.80
N GLY A 571 34.52 -10.42 5.51
CA GLY A 571 35.63 -11.15 4.93
C GLY A 571 36.14 -12.31 5.79
N GLU A 572 36.31 -12.06 7.08
CA GLU A 572 36.77 -13.07 8.05
C GLU A 572 35.70 -14.14 8.33
N ASP A 573 34.45 -13.72 8.54
CA ASP A 573 33.36 -14.60 8.97
C ASP A 573 32.77 -15.42 7.79
N ALA A 574 32.87 -14.95 6.54
CA ALA A 574 32.40 -15.67 5.36
C ALA A 574 33.46 -16.57 4.69
N GLY A 575 34.74 -16.42 5.04
CA GLY A 575 35.83 -17.24 4.51
C GLY A 575 35.95 -17.18 2.98
N THR A 576 35.90 -18.34 2.31
CA THR A 576 36.01 -18.43 0.84
C THR A 576 34.83 -17.77 0.11
N SER A 577 33.66 -17.67 0.76
CA SER A 577 32.45 -17.08 0.15
C SER A 577 32.49 -15.55 0.09
N ALA A 578 33.48 -14.92 0.73
CA ALA A 578 33.69 -13.48 0.68
C ALA A 578 34.01 -12.97 -0.73
N ILE A 579 34.60 -13.81 -1.58
CA ILE A 579 35.16 -13.44 -2.88
C ILE A 579 34.31 -14.03 -3.99
N LEU A 580 33.83 -13.19 -4.91
CA LEU A 580 33.03 -13.57 -6.07
C LEU A 580 33.86 -14.36 -7.08
N SER A 581 35.11 -13.98 -7.30
CA SER A 581 36.03 -14.65 -8.23
C SER A 581 36.18 -16.16 -7.95
N VAL A 582 36.05 -16.59 -6.69
CA VAL A 582 36.05 -18.01 -6.31
C VAL A 582 34.76 -18.73 -6.75
N GLN A 583 33.62 -18.03 -6.73
CA GLN A 583 32.33 -18.60 -7.14
C GLN A 583 32.19 -18.73 -8.67
N LEU A 584 32.97 -17.94 -9.43
CA LEU A 584 33.04 -18.03 -10.89
C LEU A 584 33.95 -19.17 -11.38
N SER A 585 34.62 -19.89 -10.46
CA SER A 585 35.41 -21.07 -10.78
C SER A 585 34.54 -22.21 -11.30
N LEU A 586 34.88 -22.73 -12.49
CA LEU A 586 34.21 -23.88 -13.12
C LEU A 586 34.38 -25.18 -12.31
N ASN A 587 35.48 -25.32 -11.57
CA ASN A 587 35.83 -26.50 -10.76
C ASN A 587 36.20 -26.08 -9.33
N SER A 588 35.19 -25.69 -8.56
CA SER A 588 35.36 -25.18 -7.19
C SER A 588 36.12 -26.11 -6.23
N LYS A 589 36.22 -27.42 -6.53
CA LYS A 589 36.95 -28.40 -5.70
C LYS A 589 38.47 -28.33 -5.84
N GLU A 590 38.99 -27.79 -6.94
CA GLU A 590 40.42 -27.80 -7.26
C GLU A 590 41.09 -26.42 -7.15
N GLY A 591 40.31 -25.39 -6.79
CA GLY A 591 40.84 -24.03 -6.64
C GLY A 591 41.30 -23.39 -7.96
N ILE A 592 40.86 -23.90 -9.11
CA ILE A 592 41.16 -23.34 -10.44
C ILE A 592 40.35 -22.06 -10.64
N LEU A 593 40.94 -21.00 -11.18
CA LEU A 593 40.26 -19.71 -11.38
C LEU A 593 40.11 -19.36 -12.87
N ASN A 594 39.16 -18.48 -13.18
CA ASN A 594 39.12 -17.78 -14.46
C ASN A 594 39.65 -16.36 -14.22
N ALA A 595 40.95 -16.15 -14.39
CA ALA A 595 41.61 -14.89 -14.05
C ALA A 595 41.11 -13.72 -14.89
N GLN A 596 40.70 -13.96 -16.14
CA GLN A 596 40.10 -12.96 -17.02
C GLN A 596 38.75 -12.42 -16.50
N GLN A 597 37.95 -13.28 -15.87
CA GLN A 597 36.65 -12.90 -15.30
C GLN A 597 36.74 -12.40 -13.85
N SER A 598 37.92 -12.53 -13.23
CA SER A 598 38.15 -12.18 -11.83
C SER A 598 38.76 -10.78 -11.73
N SER A 599 38.29 -9.96 -10.78
CA SER A 599 38.85 -8.61 -10.59
C SER A 599 38.71 -8.11 -9.15
N ILE A 600 39.69 -7.32 -8.70
CA ILE A 600 39.63 -6.61 -7.41
C ILE A 600 38.36 -5.78 -7.32
N HIS A 601 37.98 -5.12 -8.43
CA HIS A 601 36.78 -4.28 -8.48
C HIS A 601 35.52 -5.04 -8.06
N GLN A 602 35.25 -6.17 -8.72
CA GLN A 602 34.01 -6.93 -8.50
C GLN A 602 33.97 -7.53 -7.09
N ASP A 603 35.09 -8.08 -6.62
CA ASP A 603 35.18 -8.67 -5.28
C ASP A 603 35.01 -7.61 -4.18
N MET A 604 35.68 -6.47 -4.31
CA MET A 604 35.56 -5.39 -3.36
C MET A 604 34.19 -4.73 -3.42
N GLN A 605 33.63 -4.50 -4.61
CA GLN A 605 32.27 -3.97 -4.77
C GLN A 605 31.25 -4.89 -4.10
N ARG A 606 31.36 -6.21 -4.28
CA ARG A 606 30.50 -7.18 -3.60
C ARG A 606 30.62 -7.07 -2.08
N LEU A 607 31.84 -7.02 -1.56
CA LEU A 607 32.10 -6.92 -0.12
C LEU A 607 31.59 -5.60 0.47
N ILE A 608 31.70 -4.49 -0.25
CA ILE A 608 31.21 -3.18 0.17
C ILE A 608 29.68 -3.16 0.18
N LEU A 609 29.03 -3.70 -0.85
CA LEU A 609 27.56 -3.84 -0.88
C LEU A 609 27.09 -4.77 0.24
N ALA A 610 27.76 -5.90 0.48
CA ALA A 610 27.48 -6.78 1.60
C ALA A 610 27.67 -6.06 2.94
N SER A 611 28.67 -5.17 3.06
CA SER A 611 28.93 -4.36 4.26
C SER A 611 27.78 -3.41 4.56
N TYR A 612 27.26 -2.75 3.52
CA TYR A 612 26.06 -1.92 3.62
C TYR A 612 24.86 -2.74 4.10
N ILE A 613 24.57 -3.88 3.45
CA ILE A 613 23.43 -4.75 3.80
C ILE A 613 23.58 -5.34 5.21
N SER A 614 24.78 -5.76 5.58
CA SER A 614 25.09 -6.27 6.92
C SER A 614 24.84 -5.19 7.97
N THR A 615 25.29 -3.95 7.72
CA THR A 615 25.10 -2.82 8.63
C THR A 615 23.62 -2.47 8.79
N LEU A 616 22.86 -2.45 7.68
CA LEU A 616 21.42 -2.23 7.68
C LEU A 616 20.68 -3.27 8.53
N ASN A 617 21.15 -4.53 8.51
CA ASN A 617 20.51 -5.65 9.18
C ASN A 617 21.06 -5.96 10.57
N ILE A 618 22.00 -5.17 11.13
CA ILE A 618 22.62 -5.47 12.44
C ILE A 618 21.57 -5.76 13.53
N LEU A 619 20.55 -4.90 13.63
CA LEU A 619 19.50 -5.06 14.64
C LEU A 619 18.52 -6.18 14.28
N GLY A 620 18.19 -6.35 13.00
CA GLY A 620 17.35 -7.47 12.53
C GLY A 620 18.00 -8.84 12.77
N ASP A 621 19.33 -8.95 12.65
CA ASP A 621 20.05 -10.20 12.89
C ASP A 621 20.03 -10.62 14.37
N THR A 622 19.88 -9.66 15.30
CA THR A 622 19.72 -9.98 16.74
C THR A 622 18.48 -10.81 17.04
N THR A 623 17.46 -10.78 16.15
CA THR A 623 16.24 -11.57 16.31
C THR A 623 16.34 -12.98 15.72
N ARG A 624 17.47 -13.29 15.07
CA ARG A 624 17.70 -14.55 14.33
C ARG A 624 18.72 -15.43 15.01
N PHE A 625 19.51 -14.89 15.93
CA PHE A 625 20.39 -15.70 16.74
C PHE A 625 19.50 -16.53 17.68
N ASN A 626 19.52 -17.85 17.50
CA ASN A 626 18.84 -18.79 18.38
C ASN A 626 19.88 -19.30 19.39
N PRO A 627 20.08 -18.64 20.54
CA PRO A 627 20.87 -19.24 21.58
C PRO A 627 20.12 -20.49 22.06
N SER A 628 20.75 -21.67 21.97
CA SER A 628 20.40 -22.73 22.90
C SER A 628 20.45 -22.11 24.30
N LYS A 629 19.30 -22.07 24.98
CA LYS A 629 19.11 -21.27 26.21
C LYS A 629 20.21 -21.52 27.25
N GLU A 630 20.70 -22.74 27.34
CA GLU A 630 21.65 -23.15 28.37
C GLU A 630 23.07 -22.59 28.22
N GLU A 631 23.58 -22.39 26.99
CA GLU A 631 25.00 -22.02 26.80
C GLU A 631 25.23 -20.50 26.86
N PHE A 632 24.21 -19.70 26.52
CA PHE A 632 24.39 -18.26 26.27
C PHE A 632 23.54 -17.31 27.11
N GLU A 633 22.70 -17.80 28.03
CA GLU A 633 21.79 -16.95 28.84
C GLU A 633 22.52 -15.80 29.56
N ASN A 634 23.68 -16.05 30.16
CA ASN A 634 24.46 -15.02 30.87
C ASN A 634 25.20 -14.04 29.95
N SER A 635 25.25 -14.34 28.64
CA SER A 635 26.07 -13.63 27.66
C SER A 635 25.28 -12.69 26.76
N ASN A 636 23.97 -12.51 26.96
CA ASN A 636 23.17 -11.63 26.10
C ASN A 636 23.29 -10.14 26.50
N TRP A 637 23.60 -9.26 25.54
CA TRP A 637 23.61 -7.81 25.75
C TRP A 637 22.25 -7.21 26.11
N PHE A 638 21.16 -7.83 25.67
CA PHE A 638 19.80 -7.36 25.93
C PHE A 638 19.26 -7.72 27.32
N HIS A 639 19.95 -8.58 28.08
CA HIS A 639 19.52 -9.01 29.41
C HIS A 639 20.39 -8.41 30.51
N ASN A 640 19.76 -8.03 31.62
CA ASN A 640 20.51 -7.61 32.81
C ASN A 640 21.26 -8.82 33.39
N ARG A 641 22.52 -8.63 33.82
CA ARG A 641 23.33 -9.71 34.43
C ARG A 641 22.73 -10.30 35.69
N THR A 642 21.94 -9.52 36.43
CA THR A 642 21.52 -9.85 37.80
C THR A 642 20.09 -10.34 37.89
N LYS A 643 19.28 -10.01 36.89
CA LYS A 643 17.86 -10.30 36.83
C LYS A 643 17.65 -10.71 35.38
N SER A 644 17.12 -11.89 35.11
CA SER A 644 16.77 -12.39 33.77
C SER A 644 15.75 -11.51 33.01
N MET A 645 15.56 -10.27 33.45
CA MET A 645 14.75 -9.25 32.84
C MET A 645 15.52 -8.56 31.70
N GLN A 646 14.81 -8.38 30.61
CA GLN A 646 15.25 -7.60 29.47
C GLN A 646 15.54 -6.14 29.88
N LEU A 647 16.58 -5.55 29.32
CA LEU A 647 16.88 -4.13 29.51
C LEU A 647 15.80 -3.25 28.87
N GLU A 648 15.43 -2.18 29.55
CA GLU A 648 14.44 -1.22 29.07
C GLU A 648 14.85 -0.62 27.71
N GLY A 649 13.89 -0.54 26.79
CA GLY A 649 14.09 0.01 25.44
C GLY A 649 14.84 -0.91 24.47
N ALA A 650 15.09 -2.16 24.83
CA ALA A 650 15.67 -3.13 23.91
C ALA A 650 14.75 -3.43 22.70
N ASP A 651 13.43 -3.29 22.85
CA ASP A 651 12.43 -3.32 21.78
C ASP A 651 12.27 -1.97 21.04
N GLY A 652 13.19 -1.03 21.25
CA GLY A 652 13.22 0.32 20.67
C GLY A 652 13.47 0.38 19.17
N PHE A 653 13.27 -0.72 18.43
CA PHE A 653 13.41 -0.77 16.99
C PHE A 653 12.32 -1.65 16.33
N VAL A 654 12.27 -1.63 15.02
CA VAL A 654 11.33 -2.38 14.19
C VAL A 654 12.08 -3.27 13.20
N VAL A 655 11.46 -4.38 12.81
CA VAL A 655 11.99 -5.31 11.81
C VAL A 655 11.15 -5.27 10.55
N PHE A 656 11.83 -5.47 9.41
CA PHE A 656 11.24 -5.46 8.07
C PHE A 656 11.00 -6.90 7.65
N THR A 657 9.75 -7.25 7.36
CA THR A 657 9.37 -8.61 6.99
C THR A 657 8.18 -8.62 6.03
N PRO A 658 8.23 -9.35 4.90
CA PRO A 658 7.11 -9.46 3.97
C PRO A 658 5.90 -10.20 4.57
N GLU A 659 6.07 -10.88 5.71
CA GLU A 659 5.00 -11.60 6.40
C GLU A 659 4.03 -10.68 7.15
N VAL A 660 4.34 -9.39 7.25
CA VAL A 660 3.56 -8.39 7.96
C VAL A 660 3.20 -7.25 7.01
N THR A 661 2.00 -6.71 7.21
CA THR A 661 1.53 -5.48 6.57
C THR A 661 1.21 -4.46 7.66
N THR A 662 1.61 -3.22 7.45
CA THR A 662 1.56 -2.16 8.45
C THR A 662 0.66 -1.05 7.95
N PHE A 663 -0.29 -0.64 8.79
CA PHE A 663 -1.24 0.42 8.47
C PHE A 663 -1.04 1.62 9.40
N SER A 664 -1.30 2.82 8.86
CA SER A 664 -1.41 4.05 9.64
C SER A 664 -2.58 3.94 10.60
N LEU A 665 -2.31 3.88 11.91
CA LEU A 665 -3.37 3.81 12.91
C LEU A 665 -4.17 5.11 12.95
N THR A 666 -3.51 6.25 12.79
CA THR A 666 -4.17 7.56 12.62
C THR A 666 -5.11 7.55 11.43
N GLY A 667 -4.66 7.04 10.28
CA GLY A 667 -5.49 6.98 9.08
C GLY A 667 -6.69 6.02 9.20
N LEU A 668 -6.51 4.88 9.87
CA LEU A 668 -7.62 3.96 10.21
C LEU A 668 -8.69 4.66 11.08
N ILE A 669 -8.25 5.37 12.12
CA ILE A 669 -9.16 6.11 13.03
C ILE A 669 -9.89 7.21 12.27
N VAL A 670 -9.18 8.00 11.44
CA VAL A 670 -9.78 9.06 10.63
C VAL A 670 -10.84 8.49 9.67
N ALA A 671 -10.55 7.39 8.97
CA ALA A 671 -11.51 6.73 8.09
C ALA A 671 -12.76 6.27 8.86
N ALA A 672 -12.58 5.64 10.03
CA ALA A 672 -13.70 5.22 10.88
C ALA A 672 -14.52 6.40 11.42
N CYS A 673 -13.88 7.49 11.85
CA CYS A 673 -14.55 8.70 12.32
C CYS A 673 -15.35 9.38 11.19
N VAL A 674 -14.78 9.51 9.99
CA VAL A 674 -15.48 10.07 8.83
C VAL A 674 -16.70 9.22 8.47
N ALA A 675 -16.55 7.89 8.46
CA ALA A 675 -17.65 6.97 8.25
C ALA A 675 -18.75 7.14 9.30
N ALA A 676 -18.41 7.15 10.59
CA ALA A 676 -19.36 7.31 11.68
C ALA A 676 -20.10 8.65 11.62
N VAL A 677 -19.40 9.75 11.36
CA VAL A 677 -19.98 11.08 11.24
C VAL A 677 -20.95 11.17 10.05
N LEU A 678 -20.57 10.63 8.87
CA LEU A 678 -21.45 10.56 7.71
C LEU A 678 -22.68 9.68 7.95
N LEU A 679 -22.52 8.57 8.67
CA LEU A 679 -23.62 7.70 9.06
C LEU A 679 -24.60 8.44 9.98
N VAL A 680 -24.10 9.10 11.02
CA VAL A 680 -24.92 9.91 11.95
C VAL A 680 -25.65 11.02 11.20
N MET A 681 -24.97 11.73 10.29
CA MET A 681 -25.61 12.76 9.45
C MET A 681 -26.71 12.17 8.56
N LYS A 682 -26.47 11.01 7.95
CA LYS A 682 -27.47 10.31 7.13
C LYS A 682 -28.68 9.87 7.96
N VAL A 683 -28.46 9.30 9.15
CA VAL A 683 -29.53 8.89 10.06
C VAL A 683 -30.32 10.11 10.54
N ALA A 684 -29.65 11.17 10.97
CA ALA A 684 -30.28 12.41 11.41
C ALA A 684 -31.11 13.06 10.29
N LEU A 685 -30.58 13.10 9.07
CA LEU A 685 -31.32 13.57 7.90
C LEU A 685 -32.57 12.70 7.65
N THR A 686 -32.42 11.37 7.73
CA THR A 686 -33.53 10.43 7.52
C THR A 686 -34.60 10.60 8.61
N LEU A 687 -34.21 10.67 9.88
CA LEU A 687 -35.12 10.93 11.00
C LEU A 687 -35.81 12.28 10.84
N LYS A 688 -35.09 13.34 10.48
CA LYS A 688 -35.68 14.66 10.23
C LYS A 688 -36.72 14.61 9.11
N LEU A 689 -36.44 13.89 8.03
CA LEU A 689 -37.40 13.68 6.95
C LEU A 689 -38.63 12.88 7.42
N LEU A 690 -38.46 11.90 8.31
CA LEU A 690 -39.56 11.14 8.91
C LEU A 690 -40.40 11.98 9.89
N PHE A 691 -39.77 12.76 10.77
CA PHE A 691 -40.48 13.66 11.70
C PHE A 691 -41.23 14.75 10.96
N HIS A 692 -40.61 15.36 9.94
CA HIS A 692 -41.29 16.31 9.07
C HIS A 692 -42.48 15.65 8.36
N ARG A 693 -42.37 14.37 7.96
CA ARG A 693 -43.49 13.61 7.39
C ARG A 693 -44.66 13.46 8.37
N ASN A 694 -44.37 13.15 9.63
CA ASN A 694 -45.38 12.81 10.64
C ASN A 694 -46.02 14.05 11.30
N ILE A 695 -45.24 15.07 11.67
CA ILE A 695 -45.74 16.26 12.38
C ILE A 695 -46.66 17.09 11.46
N TYR A 696 -46.26 17.28 10.20
CA TYR A 696 -47.08 18.04 9.26
C TYR A 696 -48.35 17.31 8.80
N ALA A 697 -48.50 16.02 9.14
CA ALA A 697 -49.73 15.30 8.89
C ALA A 697 -50.79 15.51 9.99
N GLY A 698 -50.43 16.04 11.16
CA GLY A 698 -51.33 16.08 12.32
C GLY A 698 -51.61 17.45 12.95
N LEU A 699 -50.96 18.53 12.52
CA LEU A 699 -50.98 19.81 13.28
C LEU A 699 -51.65 21.01 12.58
N TYR A 700 -52.21 20.84 11.39
CA TYR A 700 -52.98 21.88 10.71
C TYR A 700 -54.41 21.39 10.53
N ASP A 701 -55.23 21.66 11.53
CA ASP A 701 -56.69 21.61 11.39
C ASP A 701 -57.12 22.78 10.48
N VAL A 702 -58.02 22.49 9.53
CA VAL A 702 -58.15 23.23 8.26
C VAL A 702 -58.97 24.52 8.39
N ASP A 703 -59.55 24.78 9.56
CA ASP A 703 -60.70 25.69 9.66
C ASP A 703 -60.35 27.18 9.83
N ASP A 704 -59.08 27.57 10.00
CA ASP A 704 -58.73 28.96 10.39
C ASP A 704 -57.82 29.74 9.40
N ILE A 705 -57.71 29.29 8.14
CA ILE A 705 -56.86 29.97 7.13
C ILE A 705 -57.68 30.91 6.24
N ASP A 706 -57.55 32.20 6.51
CA ASP A 706 -58.15 33.31 5.76
C ASP A 706 -57.78 33.26 4.25
N PRO A 707 -58.74 33.05 3.33
CA PRO A 707 -58.49 32.71 1.92
C PRO A 707 -57.89 33.84 1.06
N HIS A 708 -57.80 35.06 1.59
CA HIS A 708 -57.40 36.25 0.83
C HIS A 708 -55.96 36.74 1.10
N LEU A 709 -55.24 36.16 2.07
CA LEU A 709 -53.90 36.61 2.44
C LEU A 709 -52.76 35.74 1.90
N SER A 710 -52.33 36.13 0.69
CA SER A 710 -50.93 36.10 0.22
C SER A 710 -50.28 34.74 -0.11
N MET A 711 -49.30 34.81 -1.02
CA MET A 711 -48.51 33.70 -1.54
C MET A 711 -48.03 32.70 -0.47
N SER A 712 -48.76 31.59 -0.36
CA SER A 712 -48.32 30.24 -0.03
C SER A 712 -47.13 30.10 0.95
N PRO A 713 -47.37 29.88 2.26
CA PRO A 713 -46.33 29.63 3.27
C PRO A 713 -45.43 28.40 3.01
N ILE A 714 -45.76 27.59 2.00
CA ILE A 714 -45.05 26.37 1.58
C ILE A 714 -43.71 26.69 0.94
N ASN A 715 -43.65 27.80 0.21
CA ASN A 715 -42.39 28.23 -0.38
C ASN A 715 -41.35 28.58 0.68
N LYS A 716 -41.76 28.88 1.93
CA LYS A 716 -40.84 29.11 3.04
C LYS A 716 -40.31 27.80 3.64
N ASP A 717 -41.07 26.71 3.56
CA ASP A 717 -40.66 25.40 4.09
C ASP A 717 -39.87 24.57 3.07
N ARG A 718 -38.54 24.71 3.11
CA ARG A 718 -37.61 23.97 2.22
C ARG A 718 -37.72 22.45 2.37
N TRP A 719 -38.19 21.94 3.50
CA TRP A 719 -38.29 20.49 3.76
C TRP A 719 -39.46 19.85 3.02
N ALA A 720 -40.54 20.59 2.76
CA ALA A 720 -41.68 20.11 1.97
C ALA A 720 -41.28 19.64 0.55
N ARG A 721 -40.18 20.17 0.00
CA ARG A 721 -39.63 19.79 -1.31
C ARG A 721 -39.22 18.32 -1.39
N PHE A 722 -38.66 17.76 -0.31
CA PHE A 722 -38.24 16.37 -0.30
C PHE A 722 -39.39 15.39 -0.47
N ARG A 723 -40.59 15.79 -0.04
CA ARG A 723 -41.82 15.01 -0.17
C ARG A 723 -42.41 15.16 -1.57
N ALA A 724 -42.49 16.40 -2.06
CA ALA A 724 -42.98 16.71 -3.40
C ALA A 724 -42.13 16.13 -4.54
N PHE A 725 -40.82 15.92 -4.32
CA PHE A 725 -39.91 15.34 -5.31
C PHE A 725 -39.83 13.81 -5.30
N SER A 726 -40.69 13.12 -4.55
CA SER A 726 -40.78 11.66 -4.61
C SER A 726 -41.43 11.19 -5.93
N ALA A 727 -40.87 10.14 -6.55
CA ALA A 727 -41.31 9.62 -7.85
C ALA A 727 -42.77 9.20 -7.87
N ILE A 728 -43.32 8.78 -6.73
CA ILE A 728 -44.73 8.36 -6.61
C ILE A 728 -45.68 9.51 -7.02
N HIS A 729 -45.38 10.75 -6.64
CA HIS A 729 -46.20 11.90 -7.03
C HIS A 729 -45.99 12.29 -8.49
N LEU A 730 -44.79 12.10 -9.04
CA LEU A 730 -44.53 12.37 -10.46
C LEU A 730 -45.22 11.33 -11.37
N LEU A 731 -45.03 10.04 -11.07
CA LEU A 731 -45.55 8.91 -11.84
C LEU A 731 -47.08 8.83 -11.81
N ARG A 732 -47.70 9.02 -10.64
CA ARG A 732 -49.17 9.11 -10.53
C ARG A 732 -49.70 10.26 -11.38
N ASN A 733 -49.07 11.44 -11.32
CA ASN A 733 -49.49 12.58 -12.12
C ASN A 733 -49.27 12.41 -13.63
N THR A 734 -48.30 11.61 -14.08
CA THR A 734 -48.04 11.40 -15.52
C THR A 734 -48.81 10.24 -16.14
N TYR A 735 -49.21 9.23 -15.36
CA TYR A 735 -49.76 7.98 -15.89
C TYR A 735 -51.19 7.64 -15.45
N GLU A 736 -51.70 8.25 -14.38
CA GLU A 736 -53.09 8.02 -13.93
C GLU A 736 -54.08 9.06 -14.50
N ASP A 737 -53.59 9.98 -15.35
CA ASP A 737 -54.41 10.94 -16.08
C ASP A 737 -55.19 10.18 -17.20
N GLY A 738 -56.45 9.85 -16.94
CA GLY A 738 -57.36 9.22 -17.91
C GLY A 738 -57.83 7.78 -17.60
N SER A 739 -57.46 7.17 -16.47
CA SER A 739 -57.83 5.78 -16.14
C SER A 739 -59.25 5.58 -15.58
N GLY A 740 -60.08 6.64 -15.52
CA GLY A 740 -61.47 6.54 -15.07
C GLY A 740 -61.64 6.27 -13.56
N VAL A 741 -60.55 6.18 -12.79
CA VAL A 741 -60.61 6.18 -11.33
C VAL A 741 -61.14 7.54 -10.88
N PRO A 742 -62.29 7.61 -10.18
CA PRO A 742 -62.90 8.88 -9.83
C PRO A 742 -61.91 9.69 -8.98
N ALA A 743 -61.65 10.92 -9.42
CA ALA A 743 -60.78 11.91 -8.78
C ALA A 743 -61.20 12.31 -7.34
N LYS A 744 -62.11 11.57 -6.70
CA LYS A 744 -62.54 11.76 -5.32
C LYS A 744 -61.44 11.37 -4.32
N ASP A 745 -60.58 10.43 -4.69
CA ASP A 745 -59.35 10.13 -3.92
C ASP A 745 -58.20 11.11 -4.26
N TRP A 746 -58.36 11.87 -5.35
CA TRP A 746 -57.48 12.97 -5.75
C TRP A 746 -57.94 14.26 -5.08
N GLY A 747 -57.71 14.39 -3.79
CA GLY A 747 -57.87 15.68 -3.13
C GLY A 747 -56.75 16.63 -3.56
N CYS A 748 -56.90 17.26 -4.74
CA CYS A 748 -56.51 18.62 -5.17
C CYS A 748 -57.14 18.87 -6.56
N GLY A 749 -58.25 19.63 -6.59
CA GLY A 749 -59.21 19.67 -7.70
C GLY A 749 -58.86 20.48 -8.95
N ASP A 750 -57.59 20.80 -9.20
CA ASP A 750 -57.20 21.46 -10.44
C ASP A 750 -56.28 20.51 -11.22
N GLY A 751 -56.73 20.05 -12.39
CA GLY A 751 -55.97 19.18 -13.29
C GLY A 751 -54.60 19.75 -13.65
N LEU A 752 -53.75 18.92 -14.28
CA LEU A 752 -52.39 19.34 -14.63
C LEU A 752 -52.41 20.69 -15.35
N PRO A 753 -51.53 21.63 -14.96
CA PRO A 753 -51.46 22.89 -15.66
C PRO A 753 -51.08 22.63 -17.13
N GLU A 754 -51.84 23.23 -18.05
CA GLU A 754 -51.51 23.20 -19.48
C GLU A 754 -50.04 23.57 -19.67
N PRO A 755 -49.31 22.88 -20.56
CA PRO A 755 -47.90 23.10 -20.80
C PRO A 755 -47.65 24.49 -21.41
N ARG A 756 -47.66 25.52 -20.58
CA ARG A 756 -47.27 26.88 -20.94
C ARG A 756 -45.89 27.16 -20.35
N GLU A 757 -44.90 27.21 -21.23
CA GLU A 757 -43.46 27.30 -20.89
C GLU A 757 -43.06 28.62 -20.20
N ASP A 758 -43.95 29.61 -20.15
CA ASP A 758 -43.71 30.97 -19.66
C ASP A 758 -44.04 31.17 -18.18
N LYS A 759 -44.78 30.26 -17.54
CA LYS A 759 -45.15 30.39 -16.13
C LYS A 759 -44.23 29.57 -15.22
N PRO A 760 -43.69 30.15 -14.13
CA PRO A 760 -42.91 29.40 -13.16
C PRO A 760 -43.81 28.36 -12.48
N LEU A 761 -43.29 27.14 -12.33
CA LEU A 761 -43.91 26.13 -11.49
C LEU A 761 -43.64 26.48 -10.03
N LEU A 762 -44.70 26.50 -9.22
CA LEU A 762 -44.65 26.71 -7.79
C LEU A 762 -45.10 25.43 -7.09
N LEU A 763 -44.48 25.14 -5.95
CA LEU A 763 -44.97 24.12 -5.04
C LEU A 763 -46.20 24.69 -4.31
N VAL A 764 -47.35 24.05 -4.46
CA VAL A 764 -48.62 24.46 -3.84
C VAL A 764 -49.14 23.33 -2.93
N ARG A 765 -49.80 23.68 -1.82
CA ARG A 765 -50.36 22.77 -0.80
C ARG A 765 -51.82 22.70 -1.15
N CYS A 766 -52.41 21.54 -0.92
CA CYS A 766 -53.85 21.45 -1.09
C CYS A 766 -54.56 22.38 -0.12
N LYS A 767 -55.61 23.05 -0.60
CA LYS A 767 -56.48 23.90 0.23
C LYS A 767 -57.40 23.09 1.15
N ARG A 768 -57.70 21.84 0.80
CA ARG A 768 -58.40 20.89 1.68
C ARG A 768 -57.35 20.09 2.43
N GLY A 769 -57.12 20.37 3.71
CA GLY A 769 -56.22 19.55 4.51
C GLY A 769 -56.75 18.15 4.83
N ASP A 770 -57.94 17.78 4.33
CA ASP A 770 -58.56 16.47 4.54
C ASP A 770 -58.00 15.34 3.65
N SER A 771 -57.28 15.66 2.56
CA SER A 771 -56.58 14.65 1.79
C SER A 771 -55.11 14.68 2.18
N GLY A 772 -54.50 13.52 2.45
CA GLY A 772 -53.07 13.38 2.76
C GLY A 772 -52.08 13.84 1.67
N CYS A 773 -52.49 14.77 0.79
CA CYS A 773 -51.70 15.45 -0.21
C CYS A 773 -50.65 16.35 0.43
N ALA A 774 -49.40 15.90 0.39
CA ALA A 774 -48.24 16.58 0.96
C ALA A 774 -47.71 17.76 0.11
N GLY A 775 -48.49 18.24 -0.85
CA GLY A 775 -48.12 19.27 -1.82
C GLY A 775 -48.03 18.72 -3.24
N HIS A 776 -48.39 19.56 -4.22
CA HIS A 776 -48.34 19.27 -5.65
C HIS A 776 -47.65 20.42 -6.39
N ILE A 777 -47.26 20.17 -7.63
CA ILE A 777 -46.61 21.15 -8.49
C ILE A 777 -47.72 21.82 -9.32
N ALA A 778 -47.95 23.12 -9.13
CA ALA A 778 -48.90 23.88 -9.93
C ALA A 778 -48.17 24.99 -10.70
N THR A 779 -48.60 25.33 -11.91
CA THR A 779 -48.21 26.62 -12.49
C THR A 779 -48.85 27.73 -11.69
N GLN A 780 -48.10 28.80 -11.43
CA GLN A 780 -48.57 29.96 -10.69
C GLN A 780 -50.05 30.29 -11.01
N PRO A 781 -50.97 30.21 -10.03
CA PRO A 781 -52.35 30.59 -10.24
C PRO A 781 -52.37 32.11 -10.42
N GLY A 782 -52.42 32.51 -11.68
CA GLY A 782 -52.47 33.89 -12.12
C GLY A 782 -53.36 33.97 -13.34
N LEU A 783 -54.54 34.55 -13.12
CA LEU A 783 -55.45 35.13 -14.13
C LEU A 783 -56.26 34.14 -14.99
N LEU A 784 -56.84 33.09 -14.39
CA LEU A 784 -58.00 32.43 -15.03
C LEU A 784 -59.25 33.35 -15.03
N ASP A 785 -59.26 34.42 -14.23
CA ASP A 785 -60.34 35.42 -14.29
C ASP A 785 -60.29 36.27 -15.56
N GLU A 786 -59.12 36.61 -16.11
CA GLU A 786 -59.06 37.31 -17.41
C GLU A 786 -59.52 36.42 -18.57
N GLY A 787 -59.28 35.10 -18.48
CA GLY A 787 -59.74 34.13 -19.46
C GLY A 787 -61.26 33.94 -19.43
N ARG A 788 -61.86 33.87 -18.23
CA ARG A 788 -63.32 33.88 -18.05
C ARG A 788 -63.95 35.20 -18.47
N GLU A 789 -63.27 36.33 -18.26
CA GLU A 789 -63.77 37.64 -18.69
C GLU A 789 -63.66 37.85 -20.22
N LEU A 790 -62.63 37.31 -20.87
CA LEU A 790 -62.54 37.23 -22.34
C LEU A 790 -63.55 36.24 -22.95
N GLN A 791 -63.82 35.11 -22.30
CA GLN A 791 -64.90 34.20 -22.71
C GLN A 791 -66.29 34.83 -22.48
N HIS A 792 -66.50 35.58 -21.40
CA HIS A 792 -67.73 36.36 -21.18
C HIS A 792 -67.87 37.50 -22.19
N ARG A 793 -66.77 38.19 -22.57
CA ARG A 793 -66.79 39.20 -23.65
C ARG A 793 -67.06 38.56 -25.01
N ARG A 794 -66.53 37.36 -25.30
CA ARG A 794 -66.84 36.60 -26.53
C ARG A 794 -68.28 36.09 -26.56
N ARG A 795 -68.84 35.65 -25.43
CA ARG A 795 -70.26 35.28 -25.30
C ARG A 795 -71.18 36.51 -25.44
N ARG A 796 -70.82 37.67 -24.88
CA ARG A 796 -71.55 38.95 -25.11
C ARG A 796 -71.46 39.43 -26.56
N ARG A 797 -70.37 39.18 -27.27
CA ARG A 797 -70.27 39.46 -28.72
C ARG A 797 -71.09 38.48 -29.57
N ARG A 798 -71.13 37.19 -29.22
CA ARG A 798 -72.00 36.20 -29.90
C ARG A 798 -73.49 36.42 -29.62
N SER A 799 -73.87 36.85 -28.41
CA SER A 799 -75.28 37.19 -28.14
C SER A 799 -75.71 38.47 -28.88
N LYS A 800 -74.80 39.44 -29.08
CA LYS A 800 -75.05 40.62 -29.94
C LYS A 800 -75.14 40.31 -31.43
N LEU A 801 -74.48 39.24 -31.90
CA LEU A 801 -74.57 38.79 -33.30
C LEU A 801 -75.83 37.94 -33.55
N ASN A 802 -76.22 37.11 -32.59
CA ASN A 802 -77.44 36.30 -32.69
C ASN A 802 -78.74 37.12 -32.46
N SER A 803 -78.65 38.31 -31.87
CA SER A 803 -79.78 39.25 -31.79
C SER A 803 -80.00 40.06 -33.08
N ILE A 804 -79.09 39.96 -34.07
CA ILE A 804 -79.24 40.59 -35.39
C ILE A 804 -79.78 39.57 -36.42
N SER A 805 -79.59 38.27 -36.19
CA SER A 805 -80.05 37.21 -37.11
C SER A 805 -81.50 36.72 -36.86
N THR A 806 -82.25 37.33 -35.94
CA THR A 806 -83.64 36.96 -35.60
C THR A 806 -84.70 37.89 -36.22
N LEU A 807 -84.33 38.73 -37.19
CA LEU A 807 -85.23 39.67 -37.87
C LEU A 807 -85.66 39.28 -39.29
N LEU A 808 -85.32 38.08 -39.78
CA LEU A 808 -85.85 37.60 -41.05
C LEU A 808 -86.34 36.15 -40.88
N GLY A 809 -87.64 35.99 -41.10
CA GLY A 809 -88.46 34.80 -40.85
C GLY A 809 -88.10 33.58 -41.71
N GLU A 810 -88.62 32.42 -41.29
CA GLU A 810 -89.76 31.71 -41.94
C GLU A 810 -89.23 30.69 -42.96
N SER A 811 -89.82 29.52 -43.21
CA SER A 811 -90.78 28.67 -42.51
C SER A 811 -90.65 27.25 -43.14
N ASP A 812 -91.12 26.25 -42.39
CA ASP A 812 -91.81 25.01 -42.80
C ASP A 812 -91.17 23.85 -43.61
N GLY A 813 -91.61 22.64 -43.17
CA GLY A 813 -91.76 21.40 -43.96
C GLY A 813 -90.70 20.32 -43.67
N GLN A 814 -90.82 19.39 -42.71
CA GLN A 814 -91.80 18.30 -42.47
C GLN A 814 -91.60 17.03 -43.35
N TYR A 815 -91.80 15.85 -42.72
CA TYR A 815 -91.73 14.43 -43.16
C TYR A 815 -90.35 13.74 -43.10
N GLY A 816 -90.16 12.54 -42.52
CA GLY A 816 -91.04 11.58 -41.82
C GLY A 816 -90.43 10.16 -41.81
N GLN A 817 -90.89 9.32 -40.86
CA GLN A 817 -90.72 7.85 -40.70
C GLN A 817 -89.38 7.35 -40.11
N ASN A 818 -89.27 6.48 -39.09
CA ASN A 818 -90.05 5.43 -38.37
C ASN A 818 -89.18 4.14 -38.38
N VAL A 819 -89.07 3.44 -37.25
CA VAL A 819 -89.41 2.02 -37.05
C VAL A 819 -88.90 1.52 -35.68
N ASP A 820 -89.81 0.88 -34.97
CA ASP A 820 -89.73 0.25 -33.64
C ASP A 820 -89.18 -1.19 -33.61
N ASN A 821 -88.86 -1.64 -32.38
CA ASN A 821 -89.10 -2.94 -31.70
C ASN A 821 -87.85 -3.58 -31.06
N ARG A 822 -87.80 -3.71 -29.71
CA ARG A 822 -88.29 -4.82 -28.83
C ARG A 822 -87.25 -5.97 -28.78
N THR A 823 -86.74 -6.45 -27.63
CA THR A 823 -87.40 -7.29 -26.60
C THR A 823 -86.56 -7.50 -25.33
N ASP A 824 -87.27 -7.76 -24.21
CA ASP A 824 -86.83 -8.23 -22.89
C ASP A 824 -86.22 -9.65 -22.83
N LYS A 825 -85.45 -9.94 -21.76
CA LYS A 825 -85.49 -11.12 -20.83
C LYS A 825 -84.19 -11.20 -19.99
N THR A 826 -84.21 -10.92 -18.67
CA THR A 826 -84.46 -11.79 -17.47
C THR A 826 -83.24 -12.55 -16.91
N GLU A 827 -83.12 -12.47 -15.57
CA GLU A 827 -82.47 -13.41 -14.60
C GLU A 827 -80.94 -13.46 -14.57
N SER A 828 -80.22 -13.54 -13.44
CA SER A 828 -80.50 -13.83 -12.01
C SER A 828 -79.23 -13.43 -11.20
N SER A 829 -79.35 -12.80 -10.01
CA SER A 829 -79.10 -13.36 -8.66
C SER A 829 -77.59 -13.54 -8.31
N VAL A 830 -77.01 -13.35 -7.12
CA VAL A 830 -77.42 -13.29 -5.70
C VAL A 830 -76.34 -12.51 -4.89
N THR A 831 -76.83 -11.69 -3.95
CA THR A 831 -76.22 -11.14 -2.72
C THR A 831 -75.46 -12.16 -1.86
N ALA A 832 -74.42 -11.84 -1.08
CA ALA A 832 -74.62 -11.44 0.32
C ALA A 832 -73.31 -11.11 1.06
N THR A 833 -73.48 -10.13 1.95
CA THR A 833 -72.70 -9.61 3.07
C THR A 833 -72.65 -10.50 4.32
N TYR A 834 -71.80 -10.07 5.29
CA TYR A 834 -71.73 -10.32 6.76
C TYR A 834 -70.58 -11.25 7.23
N TYR A 835 -69.91 -11.08 8.38
CA TYR A 835 -69.52 -10.02 9.35
C TYR A 835 -68.82 -10.78 10.51
N ASN A 836 -67.95 -10.08 11.27
CA ASN A 836 -67.52 -10.29 12.67
C ASN A 836 -66.48 -11.36 13.08
N GLU A 837 -65.35 -10.82 13.58
CA GLU A 837 -64.80 -10.93 14.96
C GLU A 837 -65.17 -12.16 15.82
N CYS A 838 -64.17 -12.86 16.40
CA CYS A 838 -63.69 -12.60 17.77
C CYS A 838 -62.59 -13.60 18.23
N SER A 839 -61.88 -13.20 19.27
CA SER A 839 -60.68 -13.77 19.89
C SER A 839 -60.84 -15.09 20.66
N SER A 840 -59.71 -15.81 20.84
CA SER A 840 -59.06 -16.09 22.14
C SER A 840 -58.65 -17.56 22.39
N THR A 841 -57.46 -17.70 23.03
CA THR A 841 -56.94 -18.85 23.83
C THR A 841 -56.73 -20.20 23.12
N GLY A 842 -55.69 -21.00 23.35
CA GLY A 842 -54.55 -21.00 24.26
C GLY A 842 -53.84 -22.38 24.17
N THR A 843 -52.71 -22.48 24.87
CA THR A 843 -52.04 -23.70 25.38
C THR A 843 -51.16 -24.60 24.47
N THR A 844 -49.94 -24.76 24.99
CA THR A 844 -48.79 -25.66 24.71
C THR A 844 -49.07 -27.15 25.07
N PRO A 845 -48.24 -28.17 24.75
CA PRO A 845 -46.86 -28.45 25.28
C PRO A 845 -45.89 -29.01 24.19
N GLY A 846 -44.57 -29.22 24.35
CA GLY A 846 -43.60 -29.16 25.44
C GLY A 846 -42.27 -29.82 24.99
N GLU A 847 -41.17 -29.52 25.73
CA GLU A 847 -39.96 -30.35 26.00
C GLU A 847 -38.97 -30.71 24.85
N ASN A 848 -37.62 -30.72 24.96
CA ASN A 848 -36.61 -30.72 26.05
C ASN A 848 -35.25 -30.23 25.44
N ALA A 849 -34.51 -29.29 26.02
CA ALA A 849 -33.49 -29.39 27.09
C ALA A 849 -32.04 -29.67 26.60
N HIS A 850 -31.12 -28.70 26.79
CA HIS A 850 -29.95 -28.82 27.68
C HIS A 850 -29.09 -27.54 27.69
N ILE A 851 -28.92 -26.99 28.89
CA ILE A 851 -27.88 -26.03 29.29
C ILE A 851 -27.04 -26.76 30.35
N THR A 852 -25.72 -26.58 30.32
CA THR A 852 -24.84 -26.81 31.47
C THR A 852 -23.86 -25.66 31.64
N ASP A 853 -23.50 -25.48 32.90
CA ASP A 853 -22.88 -24.34 33.57
C ASP A 853 -21.41 -24.67 33.95
N TYR A 854 -20.64 -23.63 34.32
CA TYR A 854 -19.46 -23.63 35.22
C TYR A 854 -18.00 -24.00 34.80
N ARG A 855 -17.15 -22.93 34.87
CA ARG A 855 -15.83 -22.74 35.56
C ARG A 855 -14.44 -23.05 34.91
N PRO A 856 -13.36 -22.37 35.39
CA PRO A 856 -12.12 -22.06 34.67
C PRO A 856 -10.92 -22.96 34.99
N GLY A 857 -9.88 -22.84 34.15
CA GLY A 857 -8.49 -23.26 34.38
C GLY A 857 -7.54 -22.33 33.64
#